data_AF-A0A9Q0XLN3-F1
#
_entry.id   AF-A0A9Q0XLN3-F1
#
_cell.length_a   1.000
_cell.length_b   1.000
_cell.length_c   1.000
_cell.angle_alpha   90.00
_cell.angle_beta   90.00
_cell.angle_gamma   90.00
#
_symmetry.space_group_name_H-M   'P 1'
#
loop_
_entity.id
_entity.type
_entity.pdbx_description
1 polymer ?
#
loop_
_entity_poly.entity_id
_entity_poly.type
_entity_poly.pdbx_seq_one_letter_code
_entity_poly.pdbx_strand_id
1 'polypeptide(L)'
;MWLPQTPLSEDCLFLNVWVPHPRPSSPAPILFWIHGGGGFLTGSASVGLYNGASLAASENVLVVSINYRLGVLGFLSLPPASPGNMGLWDQHLALSWIKENAAAFGGDPNRLTLFGHNSGAVSVGLHLLSPQSRPLFAQAVLQSGTANAFWAWMSPEKAKQKTLAFSQRLGCAEGEENAVVRCLQEKDAAKFTQHELSMVTESKFLLDLPFLPTTDGEFLTDDPKTLLGTGRIQVKPTLIGVTSDEASTFVPFLFPNTTDGLIARDQLLKAIKMTLRTVAEEDIEAVAQRYSEGDHSPAQYRSAMTQALTDYIFVCPASEFAAKSQEAGSRMYVYYFTHHTSGSVFPEWIGAPHGSEVPYVFGTLELAIVAANRTYTEPEAALSRRMMRYWAEFSRSGKPTGLGAKETEWPVYDAALQNFFHLSTESSQATQISPTQKCDFLKAHSLKPAAAMPVLLSSCLALFFLVSCLASSEEDIVVITSTGPIKGKQVPAGSGNATAYLGIPYAEPPVGKLRFQKPLPHQPWSHVLEATSYGSPCYQQNSLHDPYMKMWFPDTPPSEDCLFLNIWVPHPRPATPMPLLVWIHGGGFFAGASSMDLYNGALLAATENVIVASMNYRLGILGFLYSPPDAPGNMGLWDQHLALKWVKENAAAFGGDPARVTLVGHSAGAASVGFHLLSPASQPLFAQAVMQSGAPNSLWAWEPPKKAALSIKFLMKETDCGLKNHSVVVSCLQGLDAGDDVFYRMDALFKPTPDGDFLPDEPLKLLQTGQVQTKPLLFGVTSDDGSIFVFSPGRPNNDEILTWEELLEKTKVIMTQPLEDDVVKAVALKYSEDGHGPERYRGALAQFCKDHFFFCPLMEFAASMATSGNPIYGYSFNHYISGSIWSEWMGAVHGAEVPYLFGTLSALPGRNHTTTEADTALIQRMMRYWADFARTGNPTGSIPGKVQWPLYNATEQKFFHISTEAPQVMQLSPAHQCQFLKTHLFNTTQREREE
;
A
#
# COMPACT_ATOMS: atom_id res chain seq x y z
N MET A 1 12.32 -2.29 -0.50
CA MET A 1 13.61 -2.52 -1.18
C MET A 1 13.47 -3.51 -2.35
N TRP A 2 12.88 -4.69 -2.15
CA TRP A 2 12.80 -5.77 -3.16
C TRP A 2 11.55 -5.77 -4.05
N LEU A 3 10.65 -4.79 -3.89
CA LEU A 3 9.39 -4.71 -4.65
C LEU A 3 9.57 -3.79 -5.87
N PRO A 4 9.05 -4.18 -7.05
CA PRO A 4 9.07 -3.32 -8.23
C PRO A 4 8.24 -2.05 -8.01
N GLN A 5 8.68 -0.95 -8.60
CA GLN A 5 7.96 0.34 -8.63
C GLN A 5 7.31 0.60 -10.01
N THR A 6 7.29 -0.43 -10.87
CA THR A 6 6.76 -0.37 -12.23
C THR A 6 5.40 -1.08 -12.31
N PRO A 7 4.47 -0.64 -13.19
CA PRO A 7 3.18 -1.31 -13.38
C PRO A 7 3.32 -2.80 -13.72
N LEU A 8 2.35 -3.61 -13.28
CA LEU A 8 2.27 -5.03 -13.62
C LEU A 8 1.60 -5.21 -14.98
N SER A 9 2.11 -6.15 -15.78
CA SER A 9 1.60 -6.47 -17.12
C SER A 9 1.85 -7.95 -17.42
N GLU A 10 0.96 -8.59 -18.19
CA GLU A 10 1.22 -9.92 -18.76
C GLU A 10 2.28 -9.86 -19.88
N ASP A 11 2.42 -8.71 -20.54
CA ASP A 11 3.56 -8.40 -21.40
C ASP A 11 4.73 -7.96 -20.52
N CYS A 12 5.48 -8.94 -20.00
CA CYS A 12 6.55 -8.69 -19.03
C CYS A 12 7.91 -9.28 -19.41
N LEU A 13 8.03 -10.07 -20.49
CA LEU A 13 9.24 -10.82 -20.85
C LEU A 13 10.31 -9.93 -21.52
N PHE A 14 10.85 -8.98 -20.75
CA PHE A 14 11.93 -8.09 -21.16
C PHE A 14 13.27 -8.52 -20.54
N LEU A 15 14.37 -8.12 -21.19
CA LEU A 15 15.72 -8.25 -20.67
C LEU A 15 16.49 -6.93 -20.77
N ASN A 16 17.39 -6.69 -19.82
CA ASN A 16 18.33 -5.58 -19.81
C ASN A 16 19.72 -6.10 -20.15
N VAL A 17 20.51 -5.31 -20.89
CA VAL A 17 21.92 -5.63 -21.20
C VAL A 17 22.80 -4.43 -20.89
N TRP A 18 23.72 -4.57 -19.94
CA TRP A 18 24.76 -3.58 -19.65
C TRP A 18 26.06 -4.01 -20.31
N VAL A 19 26.66 -3.09 -21.07
CA VAL A 19 27.91 -3.29 -21.81
C VAL A 19 28.93 -2.25 -21.33
N PRO A 20 30.18 -2.64 -21.02
CA PRO A 20 31.22 -1.69 -20.63
C PRO A 20 31.58 -0.73 -21.77
N HIS A 21 31.95 0.50 -21.41
CA HIS A 21 32.48 1.48 -22.34
C HIS A 21 33.97 1.80 -22.01
N PRO A 22 34.89 1.75 -22.99
CA PRO A 22 34.67 1.38 -24.39
C PRO A 22 34.30 -0.10 -24.54
N ARG A 23 33.59 -0.43 -25.64
CA ARG A 23 33.20 -1.81 -25.94
C ARG A 23 34.44 -2.74 -25.91
N PRO A 24 34.36 -3.94 -25.31
CA PRO A 24 35.50 -4.83 -25.20
C PRO A 24 36.13 -5.15 -26.56
N SER A 25 37.45 -5.04 -26.65
CA SER A 25 38.21 -5.39 -27.86
C SER A 25 38.36 -6.89 -28.07
N SER A 26 38.15 -7.69 -27.01
CA SER A 26 38.03 -9.14 -27.03
C SER A 26 36.70 -9.56 -26.42
N PRO A 27 36.12 -10.72 -26.80
CA PRO A 27 34.87 -11.20 -26.23
C PRO A 27 34.94 -11.21 -24.69
N ALA A 28 33.99 -10.56 -24.03
CA ALA A 28 33.94 -10.43 -22.57
C ALA A 28 33.03 -11.50 -21.95
N PRO A 29 33.29 -11.97 -20.72
CA PRO A 29 32.40 -12.91 -20.03
C PRO A 29 31.03 -12.26 -19.74
N ILE A 30 30.01 -13.09 -19.54
CA ILE A 30 28.61 -12.66 -19.37
C ILE A 30 28.09 -13.15 -18.02
N LEU A 31 27.60 -12.21 -17.20
CA LEU A 31 26.86 -12.48 -15.98
C LEU A 31 25.35 -12.35 -16.27
N PHE A 32 24.62 -13.45 -16.18
CA PHE A 32 23.18 -13.51 -16.47
C PHE A 32 22.37 -13.68 -15.18
N TRP A 33 21.67 -12.62 -14.78
CA TRP A 33 20.91 -12.49 -13.54
C TRP A 33 19.46 -12.96 -13.69
N ILE A 34 19.06 -13.91 -12.84
CA ILE A 34 17.66 -14.24 -12.58
C ILE A 34 17.29 -13.66 -11.21
N HIS A 35 16.37 -12.71 -11.20
CA HIS A 35 15.94 -12.09 -9.95
C HIS A 35 15.14 -13.07 -9.08
N GLY A 36 15.25 -12.86 -7.77
CA GLY A 36 14.39 -13.50 -6.77
C GLY A 36 13.10 -12.71 -6.51
N GLY A 37 12.43 -13.08 -5.43
CA GLY A 37 11.30 -12.35 -4.84
C GLY A 37 10.14 -13.28 -4.46
N GLY A 38 9.63 -13.11 -3.23
CA GLY A 38 8.45 -13.81 -2.71
C GLY A 38 8.43 -15.34 -2.84
N GLY A 39 9.57 -16.00 -3.10
CA GLY A 39 9.64 -17.42 -3.45
C GLY A 39 8.88 -17.77 -4.75
N PHE A 40 9.15 -17.05 -5.85
CA PHE A 40 8.44 -17.14 -7.15
C PHE A 40 7.11 -16.39 -7.21
N LEU A 41 6.65 -15.75 -6.13
CA LEU A 41 5.40 -14.98 -6.11
C LEU A 41 5.57 -13.55 -6.63
N THR A 42 6.70 -12.90 -6.38
CA THR A 42 6.94 -11.49 -6.70
C THR A 42 8.37 -11.27 -7.20
N GLY A 43 8.65 -10.11 -7.82
CA GLY A 43 9.99 -9.75 -8.27
C GLY A 43 10.01 -9.09 -9.64
N SER A 44 11.12 -8.43 -9.98
CA SER A 44 11.34 -7.85 -11.31
C SER A 44 12.82 -7.54 -11.54
N ALA A 45 13.28 -7.64 -12.78
CA ALA A 45 14.57 -7.15 -13.23
C ALA A 45 14.66 -5.61 -13.26
N SER A 46 13.54 -4.90 -13.14
CA SER A 46 13.49 -3.41 -13.08
C SER A 46 13.88 -2.83 -11.71
N VAL A 47 14.08 -3.66 -10.68
CA VAL A 47 14.48 -3.20 -9.35
C VAL A 47 15.89 -2.58 -9.41
N GLY A 48 16.01 -1.33 -8.94
CA GLY A 48 17.26 -0.55 -9.04
C GLY A 48 18.49 -1.20 -8.38
N LEU A 49 18.30 -2.09 -7.41
CA LEU A 49 19.38 -2.89 -6.81
C LEU A 49 20.09 -3.83 -7.80
N TYR A 50 19.43 -4.18 -8.91
CA TYR A 50 20.00 -5.05 -9.94
C TYR A 50 20.58 -4.26 -11.11
N ASN A 51 20.86 -2.97 -10.92
CA ASN A 51 21.50 -2.15 -11.94
C ASN A 51 22.93 -2.65 -12.20
N GLY A 52 23.12 -3.32 -13.34
CA GLY A 52 24.39 -3.93 -13.73
C GLY A 52 25.47 -2.96 -14.21
N ALA A 53 25.21 -1.64 -14.24
CA ALA A 53 26.12 -0.67 -14.83
C ALA A 53 27.49 -0.64 -14.13
N SER A 54 27.53 -0.57 -12.80
CA SER A 54 28.77 -0.52 -12.02
C SER A 54 29.61 -1.78 -12.25
N LEU A 55 29.00 -2.95 -12.10
CA LEU A 55 29.65 -4.25 -12.31
C LEU A 55 30.18 -4.42 -13.74
N ALA A 56 29.37 -4.06 -14.75
CA ALA A 56 29.78 -4.13 -16.15
C ALA A 56 31.00 -3.24 -16.40
N ALA A 57 30.95 -1.98 -15.96
CA ALA A 57 31.98 -0.97 -16.20
C ALA A 57 33.29 -1.26 -15.44
N SER A 58 33.21 -1.60 -14.15
CA SER A 58 34.41 -1.80 -13.32
C SER A 58 35.16 -3.09 -13.66
N GLU A 59 34.42 -4.11 -14.08
CA GLU A 59 34.98 -5.44 -14.34
C GLU A 59 35.04 -5.82 -15.82
N ASN A 60 34.64 -4.96 -16.75
CA ASN A 60 34.69 -5.27 -18.17
C ASN A 60 33.99 -6.63 -18.49
N VAL A 61 32.76 -6.75 -17.99
CA VAL A 61 31.88 -7.92 -18.18
C VAL A 61 30.54 -7.45 -18.75
N LEU A 62 29.81 -8.31 -19.46
CA LEU A 62 28.42 -8.03 -19.79
C LEU A 62 27.55 -8.47 -18.62
N VAL A 63 26.58 -7.63 -18.25
CA VAL A 63 25.56 -8.00 -17.27
C VAL A 63 24.22 -8.04 -17.98
N VAL A 64 23.45 -9.10 -17.76
CA VAL A 64 22.11 -9.29 -18.32
C VAL A 64 21.15 -9.58 -17.19
N SER A 65 19.99 -8.94 -17.16
CA SER A 65 18.91 -9.30 -16.23
C SER A 65 17.61 -9.51 -16.99
N ILE A 66 16.78 -10.43 -16.51
CA ILE A 66 15.55 -10.83 -17.22
C ILE A 66 14.33 -10.80 -16.32
N ASN A 67 13.18 -10.48 -16.89
CA ASN A 67 11.90 -10.83 -16.33
C ASN A 67 11.45 -12.22 -16.83
N TYR A 68 10.63 -12.89 -16.03
CA TYR A 68 10.00 -14.18 -16.35
C TYR A 68 8.64 -14.26 -15.65
N ARG A 69 7.73 -15.15 -16.12
CA ARG A 69 6.43 -15.31 -15.47
C ARG A 69 6.58 -15.87 -14.05
N LEU A 70 5.84 -15.24 -13.12
CA LEU A 70 5.81 -15.57 -11.70
C LEU A 70 4.45 -16.18 -11.30
N GLY A 71 4.37 -16.70 -10.09
CA GLY A 71 3.14 -17.20 -9.49
C GLY A 71 2.41 -18.22 -10.36
N VAL A 72 1.10 -18.13 -10.42
CA VAL A 72 0.23 -19.01 -11.22
C VAL A 72 0.57 -18.95 -12.72
N LEU A 73 0.92 -17.77 -13.25
CA LEU A 73 1.25 -17.61 -14.67
C LEU A 73 2.53 -18.35 -15.05
N GLY A 74 3.46 -18.46 -14.10
CA GLY A 74 4.74 -19.14 -14.29
C GLY A 74 4.71 -20.62 -13.93
N PHE A 75 3.91 -21.04 -12.95
CA PHE A 75 4.10 -22.33 -12.29
C PHE A 75 2.81 -23.14 -12.08
N LEU A 76 1.67 -22.75 -12.65
CA LEU A 76 0.47 -23.58 -12.67
C LEU A 76 0.72 -24.91 -13.39
N SER A 77 0.36 -26.02 -12.75
CA SER A 77 0.48 -27.36 -13.32
C SER A 77 -0.84 -28.14 -13.23
N LEU A 78 -1.35 -28.50 -14.40
CA LEU A 78 -2.52 -29.33 -14.63
C LEU A 78 -2.36 -30.10 -15.96
N PRO A 79 -1.44 -31.07 -16.03
CA PRO A 79 -1.09 -31.77 -17.27
C PRO A 79 -2.23 -32.68 -17.75
N PRO A 80 -2.50 -32.77 -19.08
CA PRO A 80 -1.68 -32.25 -20.16
C PRO A 80 -1.95 -30.78 -20.52
N ALA A 81 -3.00 -30.16 -19.96
CA ALA A 81 -3.45 -28.81 -20.33
C ALA A 81 -2.41 -27.72 -20.01
N SER A 82 -1.73 -27.84 -18.87
CA SER A 82 -0.57 -27.04 -18.49
C SER A 82 0.47 -27.92 -17.81
N PRO A 83 1.59 -28.28 -18.44
CA PRO A 83 2.61 -29.15 -17.84
C PRO A 83 3.24 -28.57 -16.55
N GLY A 84 3.29 -27.25 -16.42
CA GLY A 84 4.01 -26.53 -15.36
C GLY A 84 5.29 -25.87 -15.87
N ASN A 85 5.98 -25.14 -14.98
CA ASN A 85 7.32 -24.56 -15.21
C ASN A 85 7.45 -23.55 -16.35
N MET A 86 6.37 -22.90 -16.76
CA MET A 86 6.39 -21.84 -17.78
C MET A 86 7.39 -20.72 -17.47
N GLY A 87 7.52 -20.33 -16.20
CA GLY A 87 8.52 -19.35 -15.76
C GLY A 87 9.97 -19.82 -15.99
N LEU A 88 10.27 -21.13 -15.87
CA LEU A 88 11.60 -21.67 -16.17
C LEU A 88 11.87 -21.73 -17.67
N TRP A 89 10.82 -21.97 -18.46
CA TRP A 89 10.91 -21.91 -19.92
C TRP A 89 11.13 -20.50 -20.45
N ASP A 90 10.55 -19.48 -19.81
CA ASP A 90 10.85 -18.08 -20.12
C ASP A 90 12.33 -17.76 -19.87
N GLN A 91 12.87 -18.24 -18.75
CA GLN A 91 14.30 -18.10 -18.43
C GLN A 91 15.18 -18.86 -19.44
N HIS A 92 14.79 -20.08 -19.84
CA HIS A 92 15.47 -20.84 -20.89
C HIS A 92 15.48 -20.11 -22.23
N LEU A 93 14.35 -19.48 -22.60
CA LEU A 93 14.23 -18.71 -23.83
C LEU A 93 15.18 -17.51 -23.82
N ALA A 94 15.21 -16.75 -22.73
CA ALA A 94 16.11 -15.60 -22.60
C ALA A 94 17.60 -16.02 -22.57
N LEU A 95 17.92 -17.16 -21.94
CA LEU A 95 19.26 -17.77 -21.99
C LEU A 95 19.67 -18.18 -23.41
N SER A 96 18.75 -18.74 -24.18
CA SER A 96 19.00 -19.10 -25.58
C SER A 96 19.22 -17.86 -26.43
N TRP A 97 18.38 -16.84 -26.24
CA TRP A 97 18.51 -15.57 -26.94
C TRP A 97 19.86 -14.90 -26.68
N ILE A 98 20.29 -14.80 -25.42
CA ILE A 98 21.60 -14.18 -25.13
C ILE A 98 22.75 -15.03 -25.66
N LYS A 99 22.64 -16.37 -25.64
CA LYS A 99 23.65 -17.27 -26.22
C LYS A 99 23.86 -17.00 -27.71
N GLU A 100 22.79 -16.70 -28.43
CA GLU A 100 22.83 -16.39 -29.86
C GLU A 100 23.29 -14.95 -30.15
N ASN A 101 22.97 -13.99 -29.28
CA ASN A 101 23.13 -12.56 -29.56
C ASN A 101 24.30 -11.87 -28.83
N ALA A 102 24.89 -12.49 -27.81
CA ALA A 102 25.90 -11.83 -26.97
C ALA A 102 27.10 -11.28 -27.74
N ALA A 103 27.52 -11.94 -28.83
CA ALA A 103 28.62 -11.47 -29.67
C ALA A 103 28.37 -10.05 -30.24
N ALA A 104 27.11 -9.71 -30.54
CA ALA A 104 26.71 -8.39 -31.02
C ALA A 104 26.95 -7.28 -29.98
N PHE A 105 27.02 -7.63 -28.70
CA PHE A 105 27.34 -6.75 -27.58
C PHE A 105 28.81 -6.84 -27.13
N GLY A 106 29.61 -7.70 -27.77
CA GLY A 106 31.00 -7.96 -27.39
C GLY A 106 31.15 -9.02 -26.30
N GLY A 107 30.10 -9.80 -26.01
CA GLY A 107 30.13 -10.92 -25.08
C GLY A 107 30.60 -12.22 -25.71
N ASP A 108 31.12 -13.12 -24.88
CA ASP A 108 31.50 -14.47 -25.21
C ASP A 108 30.41 -15.45 -24.77
N PRO A 109 29.62 -16.03 -25.70
CA PRO A 109 28.55 -16.95 -25.35
C PRO A 109 29.05 -18.22 -24.66
N ASN A 110 30.33 -18.56 -24.76
CA ASN A 110 30.92 -19.71 -24.08
C ASN A 110 31.38 -19.43 -22.65
N ARG A 111 31.37 -18.16 -22.22
CA ARG A 111 31.67 -17.72 -20.85
C ARG A 111 30.46 -17.01 -20.24
N LEU A 112 29.31 -17.67 -20.31
CA LEU A 112 28.09 -17.24 -19.66
C LEU A 112 27.97 -17.90 -18.27
N THR A 113 27.84 -17.08 -17.24
CA THR A 113 27.57 -17.49 -15.87
C THR A 113 26.13 -17.17 -15.54
N LEU A 114 25.37 -18.19 -15.17
CA LEU A 114 24.01 -18.03 -14.70
C LEU A 114 24.03 -17.75 -13.19
N PHE A 115 23.45 -16.65 -12.74
CA PHE A 115 23.39 -16.32 -11.32
C PHE A 115 22.04 -15.77 -10.88
N GLY A 116 21.68 -15.98 -9.62
CA GLY A 116 20.42 -15.50 -9.07
C GLY A 116 20.41 -15.50 -7.55
N HIS A 117 19.39 -14.84 -7.00
CA HIS A 117 19.12 -14.74 -5.55
C HIS A 117 17.74 -15.30 -5.21
N ASN A 118 17.57 -15.94 -4.04
CA ASN A 118 16.31 -16.54 -3.58
C ASN A 118 15.70 -17.48 -4.64
N SER A 119 14.48 -17.27 -5.12
CA SER A 119 13.83 -18.05 -6.18
C SER A 119 14.59 -18.02 -7.51
N GLY A 120 15.34 -16.94 -7.78
CA GLY A 120 16.27 -16.89 -8.90
C GLY A 120 17.45 -17.85 -8.72
N ALA A 121 17.99 -17.97 -7.51
CA ALA A 121 19.02 -18.96 -7.17
C ALA A 121 18.48 -20.40 -7.25
N VAL A 122 17.24 -20.61 -6.79
CA VAL A 122 16.53 -21.88 -7.01
C VAL A 122 16.45 -22.20 -8.49
N SER A 123 16.05 -21.23 -9.32
CA SER A 123 15.98 -21.40 -10.77
C SER A 123 17.32 -21.78 -11.38
N VAL A 124 18.43 -21.16 -10.95
CA VAL A 124 19.79 -21.55 -11.36
C VAL A 124 20.08 -23.02 -11.01
N GLY A 125 19.70 -23.45 -9.79
CA GLY A 125 19.80 -24.85 -9.37
C GLY A 125 18.97 -25.80 -10.22
N LEU A 126 17.75 -25.40 -10.60
CA LEU A 126 16.88 -26.18 -11.48
C LEU A 126 17.43 -26.25 -12.92
N HIS A 127 18.02 -25.18 -13.43
CA HIS A 127 18.74 -25.20 -14.71
C HIS A 127 19.97 -26.11 -14.71
N LEU A 128 20.65 -26.30 -13.57
CA LEU A 128 21.72 -27.30 -13.42
C LEU A 128 21.19 -28.74 -13.44
N LEU A 129 19.94 -28.96 -13.01
CA LEU A 129 19.29 -30.29 -13.01
C LEU A 129 18.56 -30.59 -14.32
N SER A 130 18.20 -29.58 -15.09
CA SER A 130 17.49 -29.72 -16.36
C SER A 130 18.41 -30.17 -17.50
N PRO A 131 18.09 -31.23 -18.26
CA PRO A 131 18.88 -31.61 -19.42
C PRO A 131 18.85 -30.58 -20.56
N GLN A 132 17.78 -29.79 -20.67
CA GLN A 132 17.52 -28.84 -21.75
C GLN A 132 18.43 -27.62 -21.66
N SER A 133 18.78 -27.20 -20.45
CA SER A 133 19.65 -26.02 -20.25
C SER A 133 21.15 -26.32 -20.33
N ARG A 134 21.53 -27.59 -20.55
CA ARG A 134 22.93 -28.03 -20.55
C ARG A 134 23.91 -27.24 -21.41
N PRO A 135 23.57 -26.82 -22.65
CA PRO A 135 24.49 -26.10 -23.52
C PRO A 135 24.53 -24.57 -23.28
N LEU A 136 23.64 -24.04 -22.44
CA LEU A 136 23.34 -22.60 -22.43
C LEU A 136 24.30 -21.76 -21.57
N PHE A 137 24.89 -22.34 -20.51
CA PHE A 137 25.77 -21.61 -19.59
C PHE A 137 27.00 -22.46 -19.21
N ALA A 138 28.08 -21.80 -18.79
CA ALA A 138 29.34 -22.43 -18.42
C ALA A 138 29.47 -22.66 -16.92
N GLN A 139 28.97 -21.73 -16.10
CA GLN A 139 29.09 -21.75 -14.64
C GLN A 139 27.81 -21.25 -13.97
N ALA A 140 27.63 -21.54 -12.69
CA ALA A 140 26.45 -21.18 -11.92
C ALA A 140 26.79 -20.48 -10.60
N VAL A 141 25.97 -19.52 -10.18
CA VAL A 141 26.05 -18.91 -8.85
C VAL A 141 24.66 -18.88 -8.19
N LEU A 142 24.56 -19.41 -6.97
CA LEU A 142 23.31 -19.51 -6.22
C LEU A 142 23.44 -18.72 -4.91
N GLN A 143 22.63 -17.67 -4.73
CA GLN A 143 22.64 -16.82 -3.53
C GLN A 143 21.35 -17.01 -2.72
N SER A 144 21.45 -17.53 -1.50
CA SER A 144 20.32 -17.72 -0.57
C SER A 144 19.17 -18.58 -1.12
N GLY A 145 19.45 -19.57 -1.96
CA GLY A 145 18.44 -20.51 -2.46
C GLY A 145 19.02 -21.67 -3.27
N THR A 146 18.47 -22.88 -3.10
CA THR A 146 18.87 -24.09 -3.84
C THR A 146 17.67 -24.97 -4.19
N ALA A 147 17.80 -25.74 -5.26
CA ALA A 147 16.70 -26.56 -5.80
C ALA A 147 16.18 -27.67 -4.87
N ASN A 148 16.98 -28.11 -3.89
CA ASN A 148 16.61 -29.14 -2.90
C ASN A 148 15.90 -28.57 -1.66
N ALA A 149 15.77 -27.25 -1.52
CA ALA A 149 15.06 -26.65 -0.40
C ALA A 149 13.55 -27.01 -0.45
N PHE A 150 12.91 -27.12 0.71
CA PHE A 150 11.49 -27.56 0.77
C PHE A 150 10.49 -26.55 0.18
N TRP A 151 10.92 -25.30 0.02
CA TRP A 151 10.14 -24.19 -0.54
C TRP A 151 10.49 -23.92 -2.02
N ALA A 152 11.43 -24.68 -2.60
CA ALA A 152 11.94 -24.46 -3.95
C ALA A 152 11.14 -25.19 -5.05
N TRP A 153 10.37 -26.22 -4.68
CA TRP A 153 9.63 -27.06 -5.61
C TRP A 153 8.46 -27.76 -4.90
N MET A 154 7.55 -28.37 -5.66
CA MET A 154 6.49 -29.24 -5.11
C MET A 154 6.16 -30.43 -6.00
N SER A 155 5.65 -31.51 -5.41
CA SER A 155 5.25 -32.71 -6.16
C SER A 155 4.12 -32.41 -7.15
N PRO A 156 4.02 -33.16 -8.27
CA PRO A 156 2.94 -32.97 -9.24
C PRO A 156 1.54 -33.07 -8.62
N GLU A 157 1.35 -33.96 -7.64
CA GLU A 157 0.08 -34.10 -6.94
C GLU A 157 -0.27 -32.85 -6.13
N LYS A 158 0.71 -32.28 -5.42
CA LYS A 158 0.52 -31.06 -4.64
C LYS A 158 0.29 -29.86 -5.56
N ALA A 159 1.02 -29.77 -6.68
CA ALA A 159 0.83 -28.73 -7.68
C ALA A 159 -0.57 -28.77 -8.29
N LYS A 160 -1.06 -29.98 -8.63
CA LYS A 160 -2.43 -30.19 -9.10
C LYS A 160 -3.45 -29.81 -8.03
N GLN A 161 -3.28 -30.23 -6.78
CA GLN A 161 -4.19 -29.87 -5.69
C GLN A 161 -4.27 -28.34 -5.47
N LYS A 162 -3.12 -27.65 -5.43
CA LYS A 162 -3.08 -26.19 -5.27
C LYS A 162 -3.69 -25.49 -6.50
N THR A 163 -3.43 -25.98 -7.70
CA THR A 163 -4.04 -25.48 -8.94
C THR A 163 -5.56 -25.63 -8.94
N LEU A 164 -6.09 -26.80 -8.55
CA LEU A 164 -7.52 -27.02 -8.47
C LEU A 164 -8.17 -26.13 -7.40
N ALA A 165 -7.57 -26.04 -6.20
CA ALA A 165 -8.05 -25.16 -5.13
C ALA A 165 -8.04 -23.69 -5.55
N PHE A 166 -7.03 -23.25 -6.30
CA PHE A 166 -6.97 -21.92 -6.87
C PHE A 166 -8.04 -21.71 -7.96
N SER A 167 -8.24 -22.69 -8.84
CA SER A 167 -9.26 -22.62 -9.90
C SER A 167 -10.68 -22.54 -9.35
N GLN A 168 -10.97 -23.26 -8.27
CA GLN A 168 -12.25 -23.17 -7.54
C GLN A 168 -12.48 -21.76 -7.00
N ARG A 169 -11.44 -21.09 -6.46
CA ARG A 169 -11.54 -19.71 -5.95
C ARG A 169 -11.92 -18.69 -7.04
N LEU A 170 -11.51 -18.94 -8.28
CA LEU A 170 -11.82 -18.11 -9.44
C LEU A 170 -13.13 -18.50 -10.16
N GLY A 171 -13.89 -19.44 -9.58
CA GLY A 171 -15.14 -19.93 -10.16
C GLY A 171 -14.94 -20.72 -11.45
N CYS A 172 -13.76 -21.31 -11.64
CA CYS A 172 -13.55 -22.27 -12.73
C CYS A 172 -14.05 -23.65 -12.27
N ALA A 173 -15.10 -24.13 -12.94
CA ALA A 173 -15.81 -25.36 -12.58
C ALA A 173 -14.88 -26.58 -12.57
N GLU A 174 -15.16 -27.51 -11.66
CA GLU A 174 -14.52 -28.83 -11.67
C GLU A 174 -14.91 -29.58 -12.94
N GLY A 175 -13.93 -30.18 -13.62
CA GLY A 175 -14.13 -30.88 -14.87
C GLY A 175 -12.80 -31.25 -15.55
N GLU A 176 -12.86 -31.48 -16.86
CA GLU A 176 -11.68 -31.75 -17.70
C GLU A 176 -10.62 -30.66 -17.54
N GLU A 177 -9.35 -31.06 -17.42
CA GLU A 177 -8.21 -30.17 -17.13
C GLU A 177 -8.09 -29.03 -18.17
N ASN A 178 -8.36 -29.33 -19.44
CA ASN A 178 -8.40 -28.33 -20.52
C ASN A 178 -9.53 -27.29 -20.37
N ALA A 179 -10.64 -27.64 -19.72
CA ALA A 179 -11.72 -26.70 -19.44
C ALA A 179 -11.34 -25.78 -18.28
N VAL A 180 -10.68 -26.32 -17.24
CA VAL A 180 -10.15 -25.54 -16.13
C VAL A 180 -9.14 -24.50 -16.61
N VAL A 181 -8.15 -24.92 -17.42
CA VAL A 181 -7.14 -23.99 -17.96
C VAL A 181 -7.75 -22.93 -18.88
N ARG A 182 -8.67 -23.31 -19.79
CA ARG A 182 -9.37 -22.32 -20.63
C ARG A 182 -10.15 -21.30 -19.81
N CYS A 183 -10.84 -21.76 -18.78
CA CYS A 183 -11.54 -20.85 -17.87
C CYS A 183 -10.57 -19.89 -17.18
N LEU A 184 -9.41 -20.37 -16.73
CA LEU A 184 -8.39 -19.52 -16.11
C LEU A 184 -7.81 -18.51 -17.10
N GLN A 185 -7.61 -18.88 -18.37
CA GLN A 185 -7.16 -17.96 -19.43
C GLN A 185 -8.16 -16.83 -19.74
N GLU A 186 -9.44 -17.02 -19.43
CA GLU A 186 -10.47 -15.99 -19.56
C GLU A 186 -10.56 -15.08 -18.31
N LYS A 187 -9.80 -15.36 -17.25
CA LYS A 187 -9.77 -14.53 -16.04
C LYS A 187 -8.75 -13.42 -16.18
N ASP A 188 -9.08 -12.29 -15.57
CA ASP A 188 -8.16 -11.17 -15.39
C ASP A 188 -6.99 -11.57 -14.48
N ALA A 189 -5.76 -11.48 -15.01
CA ALA A 189 -4.53 -11.80 -14.30
C ALA A 189 -4.32 -10.94 -13.04
N ALA A 190 -4.89 -9.74 -12.96
CA ALA A 190 -4.81 -8.90 -11.76
C ALA A 190 -5.44 -9.59 -10.53
N LYS A 191 -6.43 -10.48 -10.73
CA LYS A 191 -7.07 -11.25 -9.64
C LYS A 191 -6.18 -12.38 -9.12
N PHE A 192 -5.18 -12.82 -9.89
CA PHE A 192 -4.35 -13.97 -9.51
C PHE A 192 -3.51 -13.67 -8.28
N THR A 193 -2.80 -12.55 -8.28
CA THR A 193 -1.93 -12.11 -7.18
C THR A 193 -2.67 -12.11 -5.84
N GLN A 194 -3.93 -11.67 -5.83
CA GLN A 194 -4.74 -11.62 -4.63
C GLN A 194 -5.09 -13.02 -4.10
N HIS A 195 -5.54 -13.92 -4.97
CA HIS A 195 -5.89 -15.28 -4.56
C HIS A 195 -4.64 -16.09 -4.17
N GLU A 196 -3.52 -15.88 -4.86
CA GLU A 196 -2.24 -16.48 -4.47
C GLU A 196 -1.82 -16.01 -3.08
N LEU A 197 -1.88 -14.71 -2.80
CA LEU A 197 -1.57 -14.16 -1.48
C LEU A 197 -2.52 -14.71 -0.41
N SER A 198 -3.82 -14.85 -0.70
CA SER A 198 -4.79 -15.44 0.23
C SER A 198 -4.41 -16.87 0.63
N MET A 199 -4.02 -17.69 -0.35
CA MET A 199 -3.60 -19.07 -0.12
C MET A 199 -2.32 -19.16 0.72
N VAL A 200 -1.42 -18.18 0.59
CA VAL A 200 -0.23 -18.06 1.47
C VAL A 200 -0.66 -17.70 2.89
N THR A 201 -1.54 -16.70 3.07
CA THR A 201 -1.96 -16.24 4.41
C THR A 201 -2.81 -17.25 5.18
N GLU A 202 -3.58 -18.09 4.48
CA GLU A 202 -4.37 -19.17 5.08
C GLU A 202 -3.52 -20.40 5.46
N SER A 203 -2.27 -20.46 4.97
CA SER A 203 -1.37 -21.56 5.29
C SER A 203 -0.99 -21.56 6.77
N LYS A 204 -1.02 -22.75 7.36
CA LYS A 204 -0.50 -23.00 8.71
C LYS A 204 1.02 -23.13 8.77
N PHE A 205 1.68 -23.20 7.62
CA PHE A 205 3.11 -23.45 7.49
C PHE A 205 3.83 -22.30 6.82
N LEU A 206 5.02 -21.98 7.32
CA LEU A 206 5.91 -20.98 6.76
C LEU A 206 6.41 -21.45 5.37
N LEU A 207 6.44 -20.53 4.41
CA LEU A 207 6.85 -20.78 3.01
C LEU A 207 6.08 -21.94 2.33
N ASP A 208 4.78 -22.12 2.64
CA ASP A 208 3.89 -22.99 1.85
C ASP A 208 3.27 -22.21 0.69
N LEU A 209 4.10 -21.97 -0.32
CA LEU A 209 3.74 -21.16 -1.47
C LEU A 209 2.81 -21.95 -2.42
N PRO A 210 1.79 -21.29 -3.01
CA PRO A 210 0.75 -21.99 -3.78
C PRO A 210 1.25 -22.52 -5.12
N PHE A 211 2.20 -21.82 -5.74
CA PHE A 211 2.72 -22.14 -7.07
C PHE A 211 4.26 -22.15 -7.02
N LEU A 212 4.83 -23.32 -7.30
CA LEU A 212 6.27 -23.57 -7.31
C LEU A 212 6.61 -24.48 -8.50
N PRO A 213 7.88 -24.53 -8.92
CA PRO A 213 8.36 -25.53 -9.87
C PRO A 213 7.94 -26.95 -9.51
N THR A 214 7.61 -27.77 -10.51
CA THR A 214 7.19 -29.16 -10.34
C THR A 214 7.82 -30.09 -11.38
N THR A 215 7.75 -31.40 -11.17
CA THR A 215 8.24 -32.38 -12.14
C THR A 215 7.26 -32.46 -13.32
N ASP A 216 7.70 -32.00 -14.49
CA ASP A 216 6.90 -31.98 -15.73
C ASP A 216 7.31 -33.08 -16.73
N GLY A 217 8.40 -33.81 -16.44
CA GLY A 217 8.94 -34.84 -17.31
C GLY A 217 9.76 -34.30 -18.48
N GLU A 218 9.75 -32.98 -18.70
CA GLU A 218 10.48 -32.31 -19.76
C GLU A 218 11.62 -31.48 -19.16
N PHE A 219 11.34 -30.30 -18.61
CA PHE A 219 12.36 -29.46 -18.00
C PHE A 219 12.96 -30.13 -16.76
N LEU A 220 12.11 -30.69 -15.88
CA LEU A 220 12.51 -31.49 -14.73
C LEU A 220 12.02 -32.93 -14.91
N THR A 221 12.96 -33.84 -15.16
CA THR A 221 12.64 -35.25 -15.42
C THR A 221 12.30 -36.06 -14.16
N ASP A 222 12.61 -35.54 -12.97
CA ASP A 222 12.34 -36.19 -11.68
C ASP A 222 12.36 -35.12 -10.57
N ASP A 223 12.12 -35.51 -9.32
CA ASP A 223 12.21 -34.58 -8.20
C ASP A 223 13.66 -34.08 -7.99
N PRO A 224 13.87 -32.81 -7.61
CA PRO A 224 15.22 -32.25 -7.46
C PRO A 224 16.13 -32.99 -6.49
N LYS A 225 15.57 -33.60 -5.42
CA LYS A 225 16.37 -34.34 -4.43
C LYS A 225 16.84 -35.67 -5.00
N THR A 226 16.01 -36.37 -5.76
CA THR A 226 16.37 -37.61 -6.46
C THR A 226 17.38 -37.34 -7.57
N LEU A 227 17.19 -36.29 -8.38
CA LEU A 227 18.16 -35.91 -9.41
C LEU A 227 19.52 -35.61 -8.80
N LEU A 228 19.55 -34.80 -7.74
CA LEU A 228 20.77 -34.47 -7.02
C LEU A 228 21.39 -35.71 -6.34
N GLY A 229 20.58 -36.54 -5.69
CA GLY A 229 21.02 -37.75 -4.97
C GLY A 229 21.57 -38.86 -5.87
N THR A 230 21.10 -38.93 -7.12
CA THR A 230 21.59 -39.87 -8.14
C THR A 230 22.72 -39.29 -9.00
N GLY A 231 23.20 -38.08 -8.69
CA GLY A 231 24.25 -37.41 -9.45
C GLY A 231 23.82 -36.93 -10.84
N ARG A 232 22.51 -36.86 -11.11
CA ARG A 232 21.93 -36.35 -12.37
C ARG A 232 21.87 -34.81 -12.36
N ILE A 233 23.04 -34.21 -12.18
CA ILE A 233 23.27 -32.76 -12.22
C ILE A 233 24.37 -32.46 -13.24
N GLN A 234 24.28 -31.30 -13.89
CA GLN A 234 25.33 -30.86 -14.81
C GLN A 234 26.61 -30.51 -14.05
N VAL A 235 27.71 -31.18 -14.40
CA VAL A 235 29.04 -30.92 -13.83
C VAL A 235 29.58 -29.58 -14.36
N LYS A 236 29.52 -28.54 -13.54
CA LYS A 236 29.97 -27.18 -13.86
C LYS A 236 30.53 -26.49 -12.61
N PRO A 237 31.51 -25.57 -12.73
CA PRO A 237 31.93 -24.77 -11.60
C PRO A 237 30.73 -24.00 -11.04
N THR A 238 30.55 -24.08 -9.72
CA THR A 238 29.38 -23.50 -9.04
C THR A 238 29.81 -22.79 -7.76
N LEU A 239 29.27 -21.59 -7.55
CA LEU A 239 29.46 -20.79 -6.34
C LEU A 239 28.13 -20.69 -5.58
N ILE A 240 28.12 -20.98 -4.28
CA ILE A 240 26.92 -20.96 -3.43
C ILE A 240 27.13 -20.02 -2.25
N GLY A 241 26.11 -19.26 -1.92
CA GLY A 241 26.14 -18.25 -0.88
C GLY A 241 24.95 -18.32 0.06
N VAL A 242 25.21 -18.03 1.33
CA VAL A 242 24.19 -17.78 2.37
C VAL A 242 24.63 -16.62 3.25
N THR A 243 23.67 -15.91 3.84
CA THR A 243 23.94 -14.85 4.82
C THR A 243 23.86 -15.38 6.25
N SER A 244 24.40 -14.64 7.22
CA SER A 244 24.47 -15.11 8.61
C SER A 244 23.17 -15.07 9.40
N ASP A 245 22.18 -14.33 8.91
CA ASP A 245 20.92 -14.10 9.60
C ASP A 245 19.76 -14.05 8.59
N GLU A 246 19.75 -15.00 7.63
CA GLU A 246 18.75 -15.13 6.55
C GLU A 246 17.31 -14.94 7.05
N ALA A 247 16.97 -15.60 8.16
CA ALA A 247 15.61 -15.63 8.69
C ALA A 247 15.24 -14.48 9.65
N SER A 248 16.16 -13.55 9.94
CA SER A 248 15.91 -12.41 10.84
C SER A 248 14.68 -11.60 10.48
N THR A 249 14.47 -11.37 9.18
CA THR A 249 13.32 -10.61 8.66
C THR A 249 11.98 -11.32 8.83
N PHE A 250 11.98 -12.63 9.18
CA PHE A 250 10.75 -13.35 9.51
C PHE A 250 10.20 -13.00 10.90
N VAL A 251 11.01 -12.47 11.82
CA VAL A 251 10.52 -12.05 13.14
C VAL A 251 9.46 -10.94 13.03
N PRO A 252 9.74 -9.77 12.40
CA PRO A 252 8.71 -8.75 12.22
C PRO A 252 7.57 -9.20 11.30
N PHE A 253 7.80 -10.17 10.41
CA PHE A 253 6.75 -10.73 9.55
C PHE A 253 5.77 -11.63 10.32
N LEU A 254 6.27 -12.52 11.19
CA LEU A 254 5.45 -13.45 11.97
C LEU A 254 4.85 -12.79 13.22
N PHE A 255 5.56 -11.83 13.79
CA PHE A 255 5.23 -11.18 15.06
C PHE A 255 5.34 -9.66 14.93
N PRO A 256 4.46 -9.00 14.17
CA PRO A 256 4.55 -7.55 13.89
C PRO A 256 4.42 -6.66 15.13
N ASN A 257 3.84 -7.17 16.23
CA ASN A 257 3.55 -6.42 17.45
C ASN A 257 4.66 -6.50 18.52
N THR A 258 5.88 -6.92 18.16
CA THR A 258 6.99 -7.06 19.12
C THR A 258 7.87 -5.81 19.18
N THR A 259 8.17 -5.34 20.38
CA THR A 259 9.18 -4.28 20.61
C THR A 259 10.59 -4.84 20.40
N ASP A 260 11.40 -4.20 19.55
CA ASP A 260 12.77 -4.60 19.21
C ASP A 260 12.92 -6.06 18.73
N GLY A 261 11.83 -6.63 18.17
CA GLY A 261 11.79 -8.04 17.74
C GLY A 261 11.90 -9.05 18.88
N LEU A 262 11.79 -8.63 20.14
CA LEU A 262 11.87 -9.53 21.28
C LEU A 262 10.64 -10.45 21.31
N ILE A 263 10.87 -11.75 21.40
CA ILE A 263 9.80 -12.75 21.38
C ILE A 263 9.79 -13.57 22.67
N ALA A 264 8.59 -14.00 23.06
CA ALA A 264 8.39 -14.96 24.13
C ALA A 264 8.59 -16.40 23.64
N ARG A 265 8.67 -17.33 24.61
CA ARG A 265 8.93 -18.74 24.34
C ARG A 265 7.86 -19.38 23.45
N ASP A 266 6.59 -19.05 23.68
CA ASP A 266 5.46 -19.54 22.89
C ASP A 266 5.56 -19.11 21.42
N GLN A 267 6.05 -17.90 21.17
CA GLN A 267 6.31 -17.39 19.82
C GLN A 267 7.46 -18.17 19.15
N LEU A 268 8.54 -18.48 19.87
CA LEU A 268 9.61 -19.36 19.36
C LEU A 268 9.06 -20.74 18.98
N LEU A 269 8.30 -21.39 19.86
CA LEU A 269 7.70 -22.71 19.58
C LEU A 269 6.75 -22.65 18.38
N LYS A 270 5.94 -21.60 18.28
CA LYS A 270 5.04 -21.38 17.13
C LYS A 270 5.83 -21.25 15.83
N ALA A 271 6.92 -20.48 15.81
CA ALA A 271 7.74 -20.32 14.62
C ALA A 271 8.41 -21.64 14.18
N ILE A 272 8.93 -22.43 15.13
CA ILE A 272 9.51 -23.75 14.86
C ILE A 272 8.44 -24.70 14.30
N LYS A 273 7.26 -24.74 14.92
CA LYS A 273 6.11 -25.55 14.48
C LYS A 273 5.68 -25.23 13.05
N MET A 274 5.57 -23.94 12.72
CA MET A 274 5.22 -23.49 11.38
C MET A 274 6.30 -23.86 10.34
N THR A 275 7.56 -24.00 10.76
CA THR A 275 8.70 -24.21 9.86
C THR A 275 9.03 -25.68 9.61
N LEU A 276 9.16 -26.50 10.65
CA LEU A 276 9.57 -27.91 10.54
C LEU A 276 8.49 -28.81 9.94
N ARG A 277 7.25 -28.29 9.88
CA ARG A 277 6.05 -28.98 9.42
C ARG A 277 5.70 -30.27 10.20
N THR A 278 6.47 -30.64 11.25
CA THR A 278 6.20 -31.76 12.18
C THR A 278 5.03 -31.45 13.12
N VAL A 279 4.34 -32.51 13.57
CA VAL A 279 3.23 -32.44 14.53
C VAL A 279 3.62 -32.90 15.93
N ALA A 280 4.83 -33.42 16.13
CA ALA A 280 5.30 -33.88 17.44
C ALA A 280 5.81 -32.69 18.27
N GLU A 281 5.15 -32.41 19.40
CA GLU A 281 5.55 -31.34 20.31
C GLU A 281 6.94 -31.58 20.93
N GLU A 282 7.34 -32.84 21.08
CA GLU A 282 8.67 -33.25 21.55
C GLU A 282 9.80 -32.76 20.64
N ASP A 283 9.59 -32.81 19.31
CA ASP A 283 10.56 -32.35 18.33
C ASP A 283 10.70 -30.82 18.35
N ILE A 284 9.58 -30.11 18.47
CA ILE A 284 9.53 -28.65 18.54
C ILE A 284 10.28 -28.17 19.79
N GLU A 285 10.03 -28.82 20.92
CA GLU A 285 10.67 -28.52 22.20
C GLU A 285 12.18 -28.81 22.16
N ALA A 286 12.59 -29.93 21.58
CA ALA A 286 14.00 -30.29 21.42
C ALA A 286 14.75 -29.26 20.59
N VAL A 287 14.17 -28.79 19.49
CA VAL A 287 14.78 -27.76 18.63
C VAL A 287 14.84 -26.42 19.36
N ALA A 288 13.76 -26.01 20.03
CA ALA A 288 13.75 -24.78 20.81
C ALA A 288 14.83 -24.78 21.90
N GLN A 289 14.96 -25.88 22.65
CA GLN A 289 15.96 -26.04 23.70
C GLN A 289 17.39 -26.06 23.15
N ARG A 290 17.61 -26.74 22.01
CA ARG A 290 18.93 -26.85 21.38
C ARG A 290 19.47 -25.50 20.90
N TYR A 291 18.59 -24.64 20.39
CA TYR A 291 18.95 -23.32 19.85
C TYR A 291 18.89 -22.20 20.89
N SER A 292 18.08 -22.33 21.94
CA SER A 292 18.08 -21.37 23.06
C SER A 292 19.20 -21.65 24.08
N GLU A 293 19.90 -22.79 23.97
CA GLU A 293 20.92 -23.26 24.91
C GLU A 293 20.41 -23.38 26.36
N GLY A 294 19.08 -23.48 26.54
CA GLY A 294 18.43 -23.51 27.85
C GLY A 294 18.30 -22.15 28.53
N ASP A 295 18.75 -21.04 27.92
CA ASP A 295 18.47 -19.69 28.43
C ASP A 295 17.05 -19.24 28.00
N HIS A 296 16.42 -18.46 28.89
CA HIS A 296 15.01 -18.12 28.87
C HIS A 296 14.74 -16.62 28.66
N SER A 297 15.74 -15.85 28.20
CA SER A 297 15.55 -14.44 27.88
C SER A 297 14.84 -14.21 26.54
N PRO A 298 14.00 -13.16 26.40
CA PRO A 298 13.32 -12.85 25.12
C PRO A 298 14.25 -12.61 23.93
N ALA A 299 15.44 -12.03 24.19
CA ALA A 299 16.45 -11.83 23.17
C ALA A 299 17.08 -13.14 22.71
N GLN A 300 17.27 -14.09 23.64
CA GLN A 300 17.76 -15.42 23.30
C GLN A 300 16.72 -16.23 22.54
N TYR A 301 15.43 -16.14 22.88
CA TYR A 301 14.37 -16.77 22.07
C TYR A 301 14.32 -16.23 20.65
N ARG A 302 14.47 -14.90 20.48
CA ARG A 302 14.59 -14.29 19.15
C ARG A 302 15.78 -14.85 18.38
N SER A 303 16.97 -14.88 18.99
CA SER A 303 18.18 -15.43 18.38
C SER A 303 18.01 -16.92 18.02
N ALA A 304 17.43 -17.71 18.93
CA ALA A 304 17.15 -19.12 18.71
C ALA A 304 16.22 -19.33 17.51
N MET A 305 15.18 -18.51 17.37
CA MET A 305 14.28 -18.55 16.22
C MET A 305 15.02 -18.22 14.91
N THR A 306 15.75 -17.10 14.84
CA THR A 306 16.37 -16.68 13.58
C THR A 306 17.46 -17.66 13.15
N GLN A 307 18.23 -18.21 14.09
CA GLN A 307 19.26 -19.21 13.80
C GLN A 307 18.66 -20.56 13.38
N ALA A 308 17.62 -21.05 14.06
CA ALA A 308 16.96 -22.32 13.68
C ALA A 308 16.34 -22.25 12.28
N LEU A 309 15.66 -21.15 11.96
CA LEU A 309 15.07 -20.94 10.64
C LEU A 309 16.14 -20.71 9.56
N THR A 310 17.20 -19.95 9.84
CA THR A 310 18.34 -19.76 8.91
C THR A 310 18.98 -21.09 8.54
N ASP A 311 19.26 -21.92 9.54
CA ASP A 311 19.87 -23.23 9.34
C ASP A 311 18.95 -24.15 8.51
N TYR A 312 17.68 -24.28 8.90
CA TYR A 312 16.74 -25.19 8.25
C TYR A 312 16.35 -24.77 6.82
N ILE A 313 16.09 -23.48 6.61
CA ILE A 313 15.52 -22.96 5.34
C ILE A 313 16.61 -22.76 4.28
N PHE A 314 17.83 -22.39 4.68
CA PHE A 314 18.88 -21.94 3.75
C PHE A 314 20.21 -22.70 3.90
N VAL A 315 20.81 -22.75 5.09
CA VAL A 315 22.17 -23.31 5.25
C VAL A 315 22.20 -24.81 4.95
N CYS A 316 21.29 -25.58 5.55
CA CYS A 316 21.26 -27.04 5.35
C CYS A 316 21.01 -27.47 3.89
N PRO A 317 20.00 -26.93 3.17
CA PRO A 317 19.85 -27.28 1.76
C PRO A 317 21.02 -26.80 0.90
N ALA A 318 21.65 -25.65 1.20
CA ALA A 318 22.85 -25.18 0.50
C ALA A 318 24.05 -26.12 0.70
N SER A 319 24.31 -26.57 1.94
CA SER A 319 25.36 -27.53 2.25
C SER A 319 25.15 -28.89 1.59
N GLU A 320 23.91 -29.40 1.59
CA GLU A 320 23.57 -30.66 0.92
C GLU A 320 23.74 -30.54 -0.60
N PHE A 321 23.28 -29.43 -1.20
CA PHE A 321 23.45 -29.18 -2.63
C PHE A 321 24.93 -29.10 -3.01
N ALA A 322 25.74 -28.41 -2.21
CA ALA A 322 27.18 -28.29 -2.44
C ALA A 322 27.89 -29.65 -2.35
N ALA A 323 27.60 -30.44 -1.31
CA ALA A 323 28.20 -31.76 -1.13
C ALA A 323 27.84 -32.70 -2.29
N LYS A 324 26.56 -32.77 -2.67
CA LYS A 324 26.11 -33.65 -3.76
C LYS A 324 26.61 -33.22 -5.13
N SER A 325 26.70 -31.92 -5.37
CA SER A 325 27.29 -31.38 -6.60
C SER A 325 28.78 -31.67 -6.68
N GLN A 326 29.49 -31.57 -5.56
CA GLN A 326 30.90 -31.96 -5.46
C GLN A 326 31.09 -33.47 -5.71
N GLU A 327 30.27 -34.33 -5.10
CA GLU A 327 30.28 -35.79 -5.32
C GLU A 327 30.05 -36.13 -6.80
N ALA A 328 29.18 -35.40 -7.49
CA ALA A 328 28.96 -35.53 -8.94
C ALA A 328 30.13 -35.03 -9.80
N GLY A 329 31.10 -34.33 -9.21
CA GLY A 329 32.34 -33.86 -9.86
C GLY A 329 32.40 -32.35 -10.14
N SER A 330 31.42 -31.55 -9.69
CA SER A 330 31.46 -30.10 -9.86
C SER A 330 32.52 -29.47 -8.95
N ARG A 331 33.22 -28.45 -9.45
CA ARG A 331 34.10 -27.61 -8.64
C ARG A 331 33.25 -26.61 -7.86
N MET A 332 33.13 -26.83 -6.55
CA MET A 332 32.25 -26.04 -5.68
C MET A 332 33.02 -24.98 -4.91
N TYR A 333 32.43 -23.80 -4.78
CA TYR A 333 32.86 -22.72 -3.90
C TYR A 333 31.67 -22.31 -3.03
N VAL A 334 31.88 -22.16 -1.73
CA VAL A 334 30.80 -21.78 -0.81
C VAL A 334 31.25 -20.59 0.03
N TYR A 335 30.40 -19.57 0.15
CA TYR A 335 30.65 -18.41 1.00
C TYR A 335 29.60 -18.21 2.08
N TYR A 336 30.00 -17.54 3.15
CA TYR A 336 29.13 -17.07 4.22
C TYR A 336 29.30 -15.56 4.38
N PHE A 337 28.23 -14.80 4.12
CA PHE A 337 28.23 -13.34 4.23
C PHE A 337 27.71 -12.91 5.59
N THR A 338 28.50 -12.12 6.33
CA THR A 338 28.23 -11.83 7.75
C THR A 338 28.16 -10.34 8.08
N HIS A 339 28.42 -9.47 7.10
CA HIS A 339 28.55 -8.04 7.34
C HIS A 339 27.18 -7.35 7.46
N HIS A 340 26.96 -6.66 8.58
CA HIS A 340 25.83 -5.75 8.75
C HIS A 340 26.17 -4.39 8.13
N THR A 341 25.47 -4.01 7.07
CA THR A 341 25.71 -2.74 6.36
C THR A 341 25.42 -1.53 7.23
N SER A 342 26.38 -0.62 7.32
CA SER A 342 26.28 0.64 8.04
C SER A 342 25.14 1.48 7.47
N GLY A 343 24.30 1.99 8.36
CA GLY A 343 23.15 2.80 7.98
C GLY A 343 21.98 2.01 7.38
N SER A 344 21.98 0.68 7.52
CA SER A 344 20.83 -0.17 7.22
C SER A 344 19.53 0.36 7.86
N VAL A 345 18.42 0.17 7.15
CA VAL A 345 17.06 0.45 7.64
C VAL A 345 16.58 -0.60 8.65
N PHE A 346 17.26 -1.75 8.71
CA PHE A 346 16.96 -2.80 9.66
C PHE A 346 17.55 -2.48 11.04
N PRO A 347 16.87 -2.85 12.15
CA PRO A 347 17.40 -2.68 13.50
C PRO A 347 18.78 -3.33 13.69
N GLU A 348 19.59 -2.80 14.62
CA GLU A 348 20.97 -3.29 14.89
C GLU A 348 21.05 -4.78 15.26
N TRP A 349 19.98 -5.35 15.83
CA TRP A 349 19.97 -6.78 16.19
C TRP A 349 19.83 -7.71 14.98
N ILE A 350 19.40 -7.20 13.83
CA ILE A 350 19.36 -7.95 12.56
C ILE A 350 20.78 -7.95 12.00
N GLY A 351 21.41 -9.13 11.92
CA GLY A 351 22.79 -9.28 11.44
C GLY A 351 22.94 -9.00 9.93
N ALA A 352 23.30 -10.02 9.16
CA ALA A 352 23.26 -9.96 7.70
C ALA A 352 21.97 -10.63 7.19
N PRO A 353 20.89 -9.87 6.93
CA PRO A 353 19.61 -10.42 6.54
C PRO A 353 19.63 -10.99 5.12
N HIS A 354 18.62 -11.78 4.78
CA HIS A 354 18.42 -12.37 3.46
C HIS A 354 18.59 -11.38 2.30
N GLY A 355 19.55 -11.66 1.41
CA GLY A 355 19.85 -10.83 0.23
C GLY A 355 20.67 -9.56 0.51
N SER A 356 21.14 -9.34 1.74
CA SER A 356 21.95 -8.17 2.08
C SER A 356 23.26 -8.06 1.29
N GLU A 357 23.74 -9.14 0.69
CA GLU A 357 24.97 -9.16 -0.10
C GLU A 357 24.78 -8.77 -1.57
N VAL A 358 23.54 -8.80 -2.08
CA VAL A 358 23.25 -8.52 -3.50
C VAL A 358 23.69 -7.10 -3.91
N PRO A 359 23.44 -6.03 -3.13
CA PRO A 359 23.93 -4.70 -3.45
C PRO A 359 25.47 -4.60 -3.54
N TYR A 360 26.20 -5.46 -2.81
CA TYR A 360 27.67 -5.53 -2.90
C TYR A 360 28.12 -6.13 -4.23
N VAL A 361 27.38 -7.11 -4.77
CA VAL A 361 27.65 -7.76 -6.07
C VAL A 361 27.35 -6.83 -7.24
N PHE A 362 26.31 -6.01 -7.16
CA PHE A 362 25.96 -5.07 -8.24
C PHE A 362 26.67 -3.71 -8.14
N GLY A 363 27.24 -3.38 -6.97
CA GLY A 363 27.87 -2.08 -6.74
C GLY A 363 26.86 -0.96 -6.55
N THR A 364 25.71 -1.24 -5.92
CA THR A 364 24.58 -0.34 -5.74
C THR A 364 24.29 -0.06 -4.25
N LEU A 365 25.33 0.01 -3.42
CA LEU A 365 25.21 0.19 -1.96
C LEU A 365 24.43 1.46 -1.59
N GLU A 366 24.59 2.53 -2.35
CA GLU A 366 23.82 3.77 -2.19
C GLU A 366 22.29 3.53 -2.20
N LEU A 367 21.79 2.75 -3.16
CA LEU A 367 20.36 2.45 -3.29
C LEU A 367 19.83 1.59 -2.14
N ALA A 368 20.70 0.83 -1.47
CA ALA A 368 20.34 0.05 -0.30
C ALA A 368 20.19 0.91 0.99
N ILE A 369 20.70 2.15 1.00
CA ILE A 369 20.83 2.98 2.22
C ILE A 369 20.04 4.32 2.12
N VAL A 370 19.72 4.78 0.91
CA VAL A 370 19.10 6.11 0.63
C VAL A 370 17.77 6.39 1.33
N ALA A 371 17.06 5.38 1.84
CA ALA A 371 15.85 5.61 2.65
C ALA A 371 16.12 6.24 4.03
N ALA A 372 17.38 6.38 4.49
CA ALA A 372 17.71 6.77 5.87
C ALA A 372 18.55 8.05 6.04
N ASN A 373 18.90 8.80 4.99
CA ASN A 373 19.82 9.96 5.07
C ASN A 373 21.21 9.59 5.67
N ARG A 374 21.65 8.33 5.47
CA ARG A 374 22.91 7.75 5.98
C ARG A 374 23.84 7.37 4.81
N THR A 375 25.12 7.16 5.08
CA THR A 375 26.15 6.79 4.08
C THR A 375 26.83 5.47 4.43
N TYR A 376 27.25 4.68 3.43
CA TYR A 376 28.14 3.52 3.65
C TYR A 376 29.59 3.97 3.89
N THR A 377 30.38 3.08 4.47
CA THR A 377 31.78 3.29 4.85
C THR A 377 32.75 2.86 3.75
N GLU A 378 33.97 3.40 3.75
CA GLU A 378 35.01 2.99 2.79
C GLU A 378 35.36 1.48 2.86
N PRO A 379 35.42 0.83 4.03
CA PRO A 379 35.54 -0.63 4.10
C PRO A 379 34.43 -1.39 3.37
N GLU A 380 33.18 -0.91 3.42
CA GLU A 380 32.04 -1.51 2.69
C GLU A 380 32.16 -1.29 1.19
N ALA A 381 32.58 -0.10 0.77
CA ALA A 381 32.91 0.20 -0.62
C ALA A 381 34.01 -0.73 -1.14
N ALA A 382 35.05 -0.96 -0.33
CA ALA A 382 36.13 -1.88 -0.64
C ALA A 382 35.65 -3.34 -0.70
N LEU A 383 34.75 -3.76 0.18
CA LEU A 383 34.12 -5.07 0.12
C LEU A 383 33.30 -5.25 -1.16
N SER A 384 32.49 -4.25 -1.55
CA SER A 384 31.72 -4.31 -2.80
C SER A 384 32.62 -4.43 -4.02
N ARG A 385 33.72 -3.65 -4.10
CA ARG A 385 34.71 -3.80 -5.17
C ARG A 385 35.33 -5.20 -5.21
N ARG A 386 35.65 -5.80 -4.05
CA ARG A 386 36.13 -7.18 -3.97
C ARG A 386 35.09 -8.20 -4.46
N MET A 387 33.83 -8.05 -4.05
CA MET A 387 32.75 -8.95 -4.46
C MET A 387 32.44 -8.86 -5.95
N MET A 388 32.36 -7.66 -6.53
CA MET A 388 32.26 -7.47 -7.98
C MET A 388 33.39 -8.18 -8.72
N ARG A 389 34.62 -8.04 -8.22
CA ARG A 389 35.79 -8.72 -8.78
C ARG A 389 35.68 -10.23 -8.72
N TYR A 390 35.26 -10.79 -7.57
CA TYR A 390 35.11 -12.24 -7.40
C TYR A 390 34.08 -12.83 -8.36
N TRP A 391 32.93 -12.19 -8.56
CA TRP A 391 31.90 -12.65 -9.50
C TRP A 391 32.40 -12.56 -10.94
N ALA A 392 33.09 -11.48 -11.29
CA ALA A 392 33.68 -11.33 -12.62
C ALA A 392 34.79 -12.35 -12.90
N GLU A 393 35.69 -12.62 -11.95
CA GLU A 393 36.73 -13.65 -12.09
C GLU A 393 36.14 -15.06 -12.18
N PHE A 394 35.10 -15.33 -11.40
CA PHE A 394 34.35 -16.56 -11.51
C PHE A 394 33.76 -16.71 -12.91
N SER A 395 33.21 -15.64 -13.49
CA SER A 395 32.71 -15.64 -14.86
C SER A 395 33.79 -15.83 -15.92
N ARG A 396 35.00 -15.29 -15.70
CA ARG A 396 36.14 -15.45 -16.60
C ARG A 396 36.70 -16.87 -16.60
N SER A 397 36.81 -17.50 -15.43
CA SER A 397 37.70 -18.66 -15.23
C SER A 397 37.05 -19.85 -14.52
N GLY A 398 35.88 -19.68 -13.92
CA GLY A 398 35.24 -20.65 -13.02
C GLY A 398 35.87 -20.66 -11.63
N LYS A 399 36.72 -19.67 -11.30
CA LYS A 399 37.34 -19.48 -9.98
C LYS A 399 37.07 -18.05 -9.50
N PRO A 400 36.58 -17.84 -8.27
CA PRO A 400 36.26 -16.51 -7.75
C PRO A 400 37.52 -15.73 -7.31
N THR A 401 38.71 -16.04 -7.82
CA THR A 401 39.96 -15.33 -7.51
C THR A 401 40.79 -15.21 -8.78
N GLY A 402 41.21 -13.98 -9.12
CA GLY A 402 41.95 -13.64 -10.34
C GLY A 402 43.45 -13.50 -10.14
N LEU A 403 44.19 -13.31 -11.25
CA LEU A 403 45.65 -13.18 -11.29
C LEU A 403 46.15 -11.87 -10.64
N GLY A 404 46.21 -11.82 -9.32
CA GLY A 404 46.82 -10.74 -8.53
C GLY A 404 47.36 -11.29 -7.21
N ALA A 405 48.67 -11.21 -7.00
CA ALA A 405 49.41 -11.89 -5.92
C ALA A 405 49.12 -11.40 -4.47
N LYS A 406 48.03 -10.65 -4.24
CA LYS A 406 47.71 -10.01 -2.95
C LYS A 406 46.38 -10.46 -2.32
N GLU A 407 45.55 -11.26 -2.99
CA GLU A 407 44.25 -11.69 -2.46
C GLU A 407 44.27 -13.18 -2.05
N THR A 408 43.56 -13.50 -0.96
CA THR A 408 43.43 -14.87 -0.45
C THR A 408 42.71 -15.75 -1.48
N GLU A 409 43.32 -16.89 -1.85
CA GLU A 409 42.69 -17.86 -2.75
C GLU A 409 41.45 -18.48 -2.08
N TRP A 410 40.33 -18.48 -2.79
CA TRP A 410 39.13 -19.17 -2.31
C TRP A 410 39.37 -20.68 -2.31
N PRO A 411 39.17 -21.37 -1.18
CA PRO A 411 39.33 -22.81 -1.14
C PRO A 411 38.17 -23.46 -1.91
N VAL A 412 38.47 -24.57 -2.58
CA VAL A 412 37.41 -25.43 -3.12
C VAL A 412 36.69 -26.05 -1.93
N TYR A 413 35.36 -26.05 -1.97
CA TYR A 413 34.54 -26.66 -0.93
C TYR A 413 34.89 -28.14 -0.79
N ASP A 414 34.95 -28.62 0.43
CA ASP A 414 35.19 -30.00 0.82
C ASP A 414 34.08 -30.39 1.79
N ALA A 415 33.26 -31.39 1.42
CA ALA A 415 32.11 -31.81 2.22
C ALA A 415 32.49 -32.34 3.61
N ALA A 416 33.72 -32.84 3.82
CA ALA A 416 34.20 -33.30 5.11
C ALA A 416 34.69 -32.13 5.98
N LEU A 417 35.32 -31.12 5.38
CA LEU A 417 35.81 -29.93 6.11
C LEU A 417 34.75 -28.83 6.28
N GLN A 418 33.73 -28.81 5.42
CA GLN A 418 32.68 -27.79 5.36
C GLN A 418 33.24 -26.37 5.40
N ASN A 419 34.23 -26.12 4.56
CA ASN A 419 34.94 -24.85 4.50
C ASN A 419 34.15 -23.79 3.74
N PHE A 420 33.64 -22.79 4.46
CA PHE A 420 32.96 -21.61 3.90
C PHE A 420 33.94 -20.45 3.82
N PHE A 421 33.94 -19.74 2.69
CA PHE A 421 34.69 -18.51 2.54
C PHE A 421 33.93 -17.35 3.19
N HIS A 422 34.52 -16.72 4.20
CA HIS A 422 33.88 -15.63 4.93
C HIS A 422 33.97 -14.31 4.16
N LEU A 423 32.82 -13.68 3.90
CA LEU A 423 32.73 -12.36 3.28
C LEU A 423 32.28 -11.33 4.32
N SER A 424 33.21 -10.44 4.66
CA SER A 424 33.00 -9.29 5.53
C SER A 424 33.99 -8.16 5.22
N THR A 425 33.86 -7.02 5.89
CA THR A 425 34.77 -5.87 5.73
C THR A 425 36.16 -6.14 6.30
N GLU A 426 36.27 -7.01 7.30
CA GLU A 426 37.54 -7.53 7.85
C GLU A 426 38.25 -8.46 6.84
N SER A 427 39.55 -8.74 7.05
CA SER A 427 40.34 -9.56 6.12
C SER A 427 39.75 -10.98 6.00
N SER A 428 39.39 -11.39 4.78
CA SER A 428 38.76 -12.69 4.50
C SER A 428 39.62 -13.86 4.98
N GLN A 429 39.16 -14.56 6.02
CA GLN A 429 39.74 -15.82 6.49
C GLN A 429 38.72 -16.94 6.25
N ALA A 430 39.20 -18.12 5.86
CA ALA A 430 38.35 -19.31 5.86
C ALA A 430 38.03 -19.67 7.32
N THR A 431 36.77 -19.50 7.72
CA THR A 431 36.28 -19.97 9.03
C THR A 431 35.63 -21.33 8.85
N GLN A 432 35.92 -22.25 9.78
CA GLN A 432 35.18 -23.52 9.85
C GLN A 432 33.81 -23.23 10.45
N ILE A 433 32.80 -23.17 9.59
CA ILE A 433 31.40 -23.30 9.99
C ILE A 433 31.11 -24.80 9.85
N SER A 434 30.59 -25.46 10.88
CA SER A 434 30.18 -26.87 10.78
C SER A 434 28.66 -26.99 10.79
N PRO A 435 27.97 -26.79 9.64
CA PRO A 435 26.54 -27.02 9.50
C PRO A 435 26.09 -28.46 9.78
N THR A 436 26.91 -29.49 9.54
CA THR A 436 26.42 -30.89 9.50
C THR A 436 25.79 -31.35 10.80
N GLN A 437 26.37 -31.04 11.96
CA GLN A 437 25.75 -31.43 13.24
C GLN A 437 24.37 -30.81 13.44
N LYS A 438 24.20 -29.54 13.06
CA LYS A 438 22.92 -28.83 13.17
C LYS A 438 21.91 -29.35 12.13
N CYS A 439 22.38 -29.61 10.91
CA CYS A 439 21.54 -30.11 9.82
C CYS A 439 21.05 -31.54 10.06
N ASP A 440 21.90 -32.44 10.55
CA ASP A 440 21.51 -33.80 10.91
C ASP A 440 20.49 -33.78 12.06
N PHE A 441 20.71 -32.91 13.05
CA PHE A 441 19.78 -32.69 14.15
C PHE A 441 18.41 -32.20 13.65
N LEU A 442 18.37 -31.12 12.86
CA LEU A 442 17.12 -30.57 12.32
C LEU A 442 16.40 -31.57 11.40
N LYS A 443 17.14 -32.34 10.59
CA LYS A 443 16.59 -33.38 9.72
C LYS A 443 15.90 -34.48 10.53
N ALA A 444 16.49 -34.91 11.65
CA ALA A 444 15.92 -35.94 12.52
C ALA A 444 14.60 -35.54 13.19
N HIS A 445 14.38 -34.23 13.42
CA HIS A 445 13.21 -33.64 14.10
C HIS A 445 12.21 -32.96 13.14
N SER A 446 12.37 -33.16 11.82
CA SER A 446 11.44 -32.68 10.80
C SER A 446 10.51 -33.80 10.34
N LEU A 447 9.38 -33.46 9.67
CA LEU A 447 8.39 -34.43 9.16
C LEU A 447 9.08 -35.64 8.49
N LYS A 448 8.97 -36.81 9.12
CA LYS A 448 9.33 -38.07 8.47
C LYS A 448 8.23 -38.41 7.48
N PRO A 449 8.55 -38.76 6.21
CA PRO A 449 7.53 -39.25 5.28
C PRO A 449 6.90 -40.50 5.89
N ALA A 450 5.63 -40.41 6.29
CA ALA A 450 4.89 -41.57 6.75
C ALA A 450 4.79 -42.54 5.57
N ALA A 451 5.30 -43.77 5.76
CA ALA A 451 4.94 -44.88 4.91
C ALA A 451 3.41 -44.93 4.79
N ALA A 452 2.92 -45.02 3.56
CA ALA A 452 1.50 -45.13 3.26
C ALA A 452 0.84 -46.17 4.19
N MET A 453 -0.04 -45.71 5.06
CA MET A 453 -0.91 -46.57 5.84
C MET A 453 -2.34 -46.40 5.31
N PRO A 454 -3.02 -47.48 4.89
CA PRO A 454 -4.35 -47.40 4.33
C PRO A 454 -5.35 -47.22 5.47
N VAL A 455 -6.01 -46.07 5.55
CA VAL A 455 -7.13 -45.89 6.48
C VAL A 455 -8.41 -46.29 5.76
N LEU A 456 -8.82 -47.52 6.04
CA LEU A 456 -10.20 -48.01 5.97
C LEU A 456 -11.11 -47.10 6.80
N LEU A 457 -12.06 -46.44 6.14
CA LEU A 457 -13.25 -45.87 6.79
C LEU A 457 -14.46 -46.11 5.88
N SER A 458 -14.88 -47.37 5.86
CA SER A 458 -16.28 -47.71 5.67
C SER A 458 -16.85 -48.09 7.03
N SER A 459 -18.15 -47.84 7.22
CA SER A 459 -18.97 -48.14 8.41
C SER A 459 -18.74 -47.30 9.67
N CYS A 460 -19.26 -46.07 9.64
CA CYS A 460 -20.10 -45.53 10.72
C CYS A 460 -21.02 -44.40 10.20
N LEU A 461 -21.87 -44.74 9.22
CA LEU A 461 -23.16 -44.08 9.06
C LEU A 461 -24.09 -44.67 10.12
N ALA A 462 -24.41 -43.90 11.17
CA ALA A 462 -25.63 -43.94 11.99
C ALA A 462 -25.33 -43.49 13.42
N LEU A 463 -25.11 -42.19 13.64
CA LEU A 463 -25.57 -41.45 14.83
C LEU A 463 -25.18 -39.96 14.81
N PHE A 464 -25.30 -39.27 13.68
CA PHE A 464 -25.32 -37.79 13.65
C PHE A 464 -26.29 -37.27 12.58
N PHE A 465 -27.47 -37.90 12.50
CA PHE A 465 -28.68 -37.24 12.02
C PHE A 465 -29.46 -36.81 13.26
N LEU A 466 -29.17 -35.59 13.75
CA LEU A 466 -30.05 -34.74 14.58
C LEU A 466 -29.31 -33.49 15.10
N VAL A 467 -28.62 -32.76 14.21
CA VAL A 467 -28.58 -31.27 14.25
C VAL A 467 -28.44 -30.80 12.80
N SER A 468 -29.53 -30.92 12.03
CA SER A 468 -29.72 -30.16 10.80
C SER A 468 -30.54 -28.92 11.15
N CYS A 469 -29.83 -27.79 11.20
CA CYS A 469 -30.23 -26.37 11.26
C CYS A 469 -29.07 -25.70 12.01
N LEU A 470 -28.06 -25.16 11.35
CA LEU A 470 -28.13 -23.94 10.54
C LEU A 470 -27.11 -24.01 9.40
N ALA A 471 -27.57 -24.06 8.16
CA ALA A 471 -26.81 -23.53 7.04
C ALA A 471 -26.96 -22.01 7.09
N SER A 472 -25.84 -21.28 7.13
CA SER A 472 -25.77 -19.84 6.91
C SER A 472 -24.32 -19.46 6.60
N SER A 473 -23.95 -18.89 5.46
CA SER A 473 -24.43 -18.99 4.08
C SER A 473 -23.21 -18.53 3.24
N GLU A 474 -22.80 -19.28 2.21
CA GLU A 474 -21.89 -18.76 1.19
C GLU A 474 -22.63 -17.75 0.27
N GLU A 475 -23.97 -17.70 0.37
CA GLU A 475 -24.86 -16.79 -0.35
C GLU A 475 -24.83 -15.33 0.18
N ASP A 476 -24.49 -15.07 1.45
CA ASP A 476 -24.59 -13.72 2.04
C ASP A 476 -23.52 -12.72 1.61
N ILE A 477 -22.43 -13.16 0.96
CA ILE A 477 -21.32 -12.28 0.54
C ILE A 477 -21.35 -11.91 -0.96
N VAL A 478 -22.26 -12.51 -1.74
CA VAL A 478 -22.52 -12.12 -3.12
C VAL A 478 -23.75 -11.23 -3.17
N VAL A 479 -23.66 -10.13 -3.91
CA VAL A 479 -24.74 -9.16 -4.12
C VAL A 479 -24.91 -8.95 -5.61
N ILE A 480 -26.15 -8.89 -6.10
CA ILE A 480 -26.44 -8.56 -7.50
C ILE A 480 -26.81 -7.08 -7.56
N THR A 481 -25.98 -6.27 -8.21
CA THR A 481 -26.21 -4.84 -8.42
C THR A 481 -26.81 -4.59 -9.81
N SER A 482 -27.16 -3.34 -10.12
CA SER A 482 -27.58 -2.89 -11.44
C SER A 482 -26.49 -3.03 -12.50
N THR A 483 -25.22 -3.03 -12.10
CA THR A 483 -24.07 -3.19 -12.99
C THR A 483 -23.56 -4.62 -13.07
N GLY A 484 -23.92 -5.50 -12.13
CA GLY A 484 -23.59 -6.92 -12.20
C GLY A 484 -23.41 -7.56 -10.82
N PRO A 485 -23.12 -8.87 -10.76
CA PRO A 485 -22.85 -9.53 -9.49
C PRO A 485 -21.48 -9.11 -8.93
N ILE A 486 -21.43 -8.89 -7.62
CA ILE A 486 -20.21 -8.54 -6.86
C ILE A 486 -20.06 -9.46 -5.65
N LYS A 487 -18.83 -9.77 -5.29
CA LYS A 487 -18.50 -10.58 -4.11
C LYS A 487 -17.54 -9.81 -3.21
N GLY A 488 -17.92 -9.68 -1.94
CA GLY A 488 -17.10 -9.05 -0.90
C GLY A 488 -16.29 -10.05 -0.09
N LYS A 489 -15.59 -9.57 0.94
CA LYS A 489 -14.89 -10.37 1.94
C LYS A 489 -15.37 -10.04 3.35
N GLN A 490 -15.37 -11.02 4.25
CA GLN A 490 -15.57 -10.73 5.66
C GLN A 490 -14.29 -10.11 6.25
N VAL A 491 -14.45 -9.09 7.08
CA VAL A 491 -13.36 -8.42 7.79
C VAL A 491 -13.70 -8.34 9.29
N PRO A 492 -12.73 -8.57 10.19
CA PRO A 492 -12.93 -8.37 11.63
C PRO A 492 -13.27 -6.91 11.95
N ALA A 493 -14.22 -6.70 12.85
CA ALA A 493 -14.69 -5.38 13.26
C ALA A 493 -15.05 -5.37 14.76
N GLY A 494 -14.06 -5.09 15.61
CA GLY A 494 -14.23 -5.14 17.06
C GLY A 494 -14.52 -6.56 17.55
N SER A 495 -15.66 -6.75 18.23
CA SER A 495 -16.13 -8.08 18.68
C SER A 495 -16.97 -8.84 17.64
N GLY A 496 -17.27 -8.22 16.49
CA GLY A 496 -18.05 -8.81 15.39
C GLY A 496 -17.31 -8.78 14.05
N ASN A 497 -18.05 -9.01 12.96
CA ASN A 497 -17.55 -8.97 11.59
C ASN A 497 -18.37 -7.99 10.74
N ALA A 498 -17.73 -7.43 9.72
CA ALA A 498 -18.40 -6.74 8.61
C ALA A 498 -18.10 -7.47 7.30
N THR A 499 -18.95 -7.29 6.29
CA THR A 499 -18.67 -7.69 4.91
C THR A 499 -18.24 -6.45 4.13
N ALA A 500 -17.02 -6.45 3.62
CA ALA A 500 -16.44 -5.36 2.85
C ALA A 500 -16.46 -5.68 1.35
N TYR A 501 -17.00 -4.76 0.56
CA TYR A 501 -16.98 -4.74 -0.89
C TYR A 501 -16.10 -3.57 -1.32
N LEU A 502 -14.87 -3.84 -1.73
CA LEU A 502 -13.83 -2.83 -1.99
C LEU A 502 -13.54 -2.75 -3.49
N GLY A 503 -13.23 -1.56 -4.00
CA GLY A 503 -12.78 -1.39 -5.40
C GLY A 503 -13.88 -1.62 -6.43
N ILE A 504 -15.13 -1.24 -6.15
CA ILE A 504 -16.24 -1.36 -7.11
C ILE A 504 -16.14 -0.22 -8.13
N PRO A 505 -15.99 -0.49 -9.43
CA PRO A 505 -15.98 0.57 -10.45
C PRO A 505 -17.40 1.10 -10.64
N TYR A 506 -17.58 2.41 -10.47
CA TYR A 506 -18.87 3.07 -10.67
C TYR A 506 -18.93 3.87 -11.98
N ALA A 507 -17.77 4.09 -12.62
CA ALA A 507 -17.64 4.82 -13.87
C ALA A 507 -16.64 4.13 -14.81
N GLU A 508 -16.75 4.42 -16.10
CA GLU A 508 -15.70 4.12 -17.07
C GLU A 508 -14.39 4.86 -16.70
N PRO A 509 -13.21 4.25 -16.95
CA PRO A 509 -11.93 4.91 -16.70
C PRO A 509 -11.84 6.26 -17.44
N PRO A 510 -11.63 7.40 -16.75
CA PRO A 510 -11.64 8.73 -17.36
C PRO A 510 -10.31 9.07 -18.07
N VAL A 511 -9.78 8.12 -18.86
CA VAL A 511 -8.48 8.21 -19.52
C VAL A 511 -8.58 8.72 -20.96
N GLY A 512 -7.45 9.24 -21.49
CA GLY A 512 -7.34 9.67 -22.87
C GLY A 512 -8.38 10.74 -23.24
N LYS A 513 -9.30 10.40 -24.15
CA LYS A 513 -10.36 11.34 -24.58
C LYS A 513 -11.44 11.61 -23.53
N LEU A 514 -11.56 10.74 -22.52
CA LEU A 514 -12.46 10.95 -21.38
C LEU A 514 -11.81 11.83 -20.29
N ARG A 515 -10.51 12.12 -20.40
CA ARG A 515 -9.85 13.06 -19.49
C ARG A 515 -10.49 14.45 -19.62
N PHE A 516 -10.79 15.06 -18.47
CA PHE A 516 -11.55 16.32 -18.32
C PHE A 516 -13.03 16.28 -18.75
N GLN A 517 -13.55 15.11 -19.14
CA GLN A 517 -14.95 14.94 -19.51
C GLN A 517 -15.77 14.43 -18.32
N LYS A 518 -17.10 14.59 -18.40
CA LYS A 518 -18.03 14.02 -17.40
C LYS A 518 -17.83 12.51 -17.31
N PRO A 519 -17.88 11.91 -16.12
CA PRO A 519 -17.75 10.48 -15.97
C PRO A 519 -18.92 9.77 -16.65
N LEU A 520 -18.63 8.64 -17.29
CA LEU A 520 -19.64 7.78 -17.89
C LEU A 520 -19.94 6.63 -16.93
N PRO A 521 -21.20 6.23 -16.73
CA PRO A 521 -21.52 5.03 -15.97
C PRO A 521 -20.78 3.82 -16.52
N HIS A 522 -20.20 3.00 -15.64
CA HIS A 522 -19.51 1.78 -16.04
C HIS A 522 -20.48 0.83 -16.76
N GLN A 523 -20.04 0.19 -17.84
CA GLN A 523 -20.83 -0.81 -18.54
C GLN A 523 -21.15 -2.00 -17.64
N PRO A 524 -22.37 -2.56 -17.69
CA PRO A 524 -22.69 -3.74 -16.91
C PRO A 524 -21.79 -4.93 -17.27
N TRP A 525 -21.47 -5.74 -16.26
CA TRP A 525 -20.71 -6.98 -16.39
C TRP A 525 -21.58 -8.19 -16.00
N SER A 526 -21.30 -9.34 -16.61
CA SER A 526 -22.02 -10.60 -16.35
C SER A 526 -21.31 -11.53 -15.36
N HIS A 527 -20.00 -11.36 -15.15
CA HIS A 527 -19.19 -12.17 -14.25
C HIS A 527 -19.26 -11.67 -12.82
N VAL A 528 -19.02 -12.51 -11.81
CA VAL A 528 -18.92 -12.02 -10.42
C VAL A 528 -17.64 -11.19 -10.26
N LEU A 529 -17.79 -9.90 -9.98
CA LEU A 529 -16.67 -9.01 -9.70
C LEU A 529 -16.17 -9.24 -8.26
N GLU A 530 -14.90 -9.60 -8.10
CA GLU A 530 -14.25 -9.76 -6.80
C GLU A 530 -13.93 -8.37 -6.21
N ALA A 531 -14.85 -7.85 -5.41
CA ALA A 531 -14.74 -6.55 -4.75
C ALA A 531 -14.07 -6.74 -3.37
N THR A 532 -12.83 -7.20 -3.35
CA THR A 532 -12.13 -7.62 -2.12
C THR A 532 -10.84 -6.85 -1.84
N SER A 533 -10.45 -5.96 -2.74
CA SER A 533 -9.29 -5.05 -2.61
C SER A 533 -9.67 -3.63 -3.03
N TYR A 534 -9.01 -2.61 -2.47
CA TYR A 534 -9.25 -1.23 -2.88
C TYR A 534 -8.84 -0.99 -4.33
N GLY A 535 -9.57 -0.12 -5.03
CA GLY A 535 -9.15 0.43 -6.32
C GLY A 535 -8.04 1.47 -6.16
N SER A 536 -7.37 1.81 -7.25
CA SER A 536 -6.26 2.78 -7.25
C SER A 536 -6.72 4.18 -6.81
N PRO A 537 -5.90 4.94 -6.07
CA PRO A 537 -6.18 6.33 -5.79
C PRO A 537 -6.06 7.18 -7.06
N CYS A 538 -6.81 8.29 -7.10
CA CYS A 538 -6.70 9.23 -8.23
C CYS A 538 -5.36 9.94 -8.25
N TYR A 539 -4.95 10.35 -9.45
CA TYR A 539 -3.73 11.12 -9.66
C TYR A 539 -3.60 12.32 -8.73
N GLN A 540 -2.50 12.34 -7.95
CA GLN A 540 -2.17 13.34 -6.94
C GLN A 540 -0.72 13.14 -6.49
N GLN A 541 -0.12 14.16 -5.88
CA GLN A 541 1.27 14.10 -5.42
C GLN A 541 1.49 12.97 -4.41
N ASN A 542 2.48 12.11 -4.65
CA ASN A 542 2.82 11.03 -3.72
C ASN A 542 3.85 11.52 -2.68
N SER A 543 3.41 12.17 -1.61
CA SER A 543 4.29 12.83 -0.63
C SER A 543 4.72 11.88 0.51
N LEU A 544 5.37 10.75 0.16
CA LEU A 544 5.69 9.65 1.09
C LEU A 544 6.81 9.94 2.12
N HIS A 545 7.53 11.06 1.97
CA HIS A 545 8.75 11.32 2.77
C HIS A 545 8.50 12.16 4.03
N ASP A 546 7.33 12.80 4.17
CA ASP A 546 6.98 13.61 5.33
C ASP A 546 5.90 12.90 6.18
N PRO A 547 6.19 12.51 7.44
CA PRO A 547 5.23 11.84 8.31
C PRO A 547 3.98 12.68 8.62
N TYR A 548 4.06 14.01 8.56
CA TYR A 548 2.91 14.91 8.74
C TYR A 548 1.97 14.90 7.54
N MET A 549 2.54 14.72 6.33
CA MET A 549 1.76 14.63 5.09
C MET A 549 1.23 13.22 4.87
N LYS A 550 1.95 12.17 5.27
CA LYS A 550 1.54 10.76 5.11
C LYS A 550 0.10 10.46 5.58
N MET A 551 -0.42 11.19 6.57
CA MET A 551 -1.79 11.02 7.06
C MET A 551 -2.88 11.42 6.05
N TRP A 552 -2.53 12.21 5.02
CA TRP A 552 -3.47 12.82 4.07
C TRP A 552 -3.24 12.42 2.60
N PHE A 553 -2.20 11.62 2.34
CA PHE A 553 -1.86 11.14 1.00
C PHE A 553 -1.86 9.60 0.97
N PRO A 554 -2.34 8.97 -0.11
CA PRO A 554 -2.33 7.52 -0.24
C PRO A 554 -0.89 6.99 -0.38
N ASP A 555 -0.67 5.74 0.03
CA ASP A 555 0.61 5.04 -0.07
C ASP A 555 0.72 4.13 -1.30
N THR A 556 -0.35 4.04 -2.08
CA THR A 556 -0.46 3.23 -3.29
C THR A 556 -0.25 4.09 -4.55
N PRO A 557 0.31 3.53 -5.64
CA PRO A 557 0.54 4.28 -6.86
C PRO A 557 -0.77 4.88 -7.44
N PRO A 558 -0.79 6.18 -7.77
CA PRO A 558 -1.96 6.79 -8.37
C PRO A 558 -2.21 6.30 -9.81
N SER A 559 -3.48 6.37 -10.22
CA SER A 559 -3.93 6.10 -11.59
C SER A 559 -5.00 7.12 -12.00
N GLU A 560 -5.15 7.35 -13.30
CA GLU A 560 -6.34 8.04 -13.84
C GLU A 560 -7.56 7.12 -13.85
N ASP A 561 -7.36 5.81 -13.99
CA ASP A 561 -8.38 4.82 -13.72
C ASP A 561 -8.50 4.64 -12.21
N CYS A 562 -9.32 5.50 -11.59
CA CYS A 562 -9.44 5.62 -10.13
C CYS A 562 -10.88 5.75 -9.62
N LEU A 563 -11.89 5.71 -10.50
CA LEU A 563 -13.30 5.94 -10.16
C LEU A 563 -13.95 4.70 -9.53
N PHE A 564 -13.46 4.35 -8.35
CA PHE A 564 -13.91 3.23 -7.53
C PHE A 564 -14.63 3.69 -6.26
N LEU A 565 -15.51 2.84 -5.74
CA LEU A 565 -16.15 3.00 -4.44
C LEU A 565 -16.04 1.72 -3.59
N ASN A 566 -16.22 1.88 -2.28
CA ASN A 566 -16.13 0.82 -1.28
C ASN A 566 -17.39 0.82 -0.42
N ILE A 567 -17.82 -0.35 0.05
CA ILE A 567 -19.01 -0.53 0.90
C ILE A 567 -18.72 -1.52 2.03
N TRP A 568 -19.05 -1.15 3.26
CA TRP A 568 -19.02 -2.02 4.44
C TRP A 568 -20.43 -2.25 4.95
N VAL A 569 -20.79 -3.53 5.08
CA VAL A 569 -22.11 -3.99 5.55
C VAL A 569 -21.93 -4.77 6.85
N PRO A 570 -22.77 -4.59 7.88
CA PRO A 570 -22.74 -5.44 9.07
C PRO A 570 -22.92 -6.92 8.70
N HIS A 571 -22.26 -7.84 9.40
CA HIS A 571 -22.45 -9.28 9.20
C HIS A 571 -23.13 -9.93 10.42
N PRO A 572 -24.20 -10.74 10.24
CA PRO A 572 -24.85 -11.11 8.97
C PRO A 572 -25.60 -9.95 8.31
N ARG A 573 -25.94 -10.11 7.03
CA ARG A 573 -26.63 -9.06 6.26
C ARG A 573 -27.94 -8.67 6.97
N PRO A 574 -28.24 -7.38 7.10
CA PRO A 574 -29.47 -6.89 7.73
C PRO A 574 -30.74 -7.46 7.09
N ALA A 575 -31.67 -7.96 7.91
CA ALA A 575 -33.02 -8.35 7.47
C ALA A 575 -33.95 -7.14 7.24
N THR A 576 -33.62 -5.98 7.81
CA THR A 576 -34.38 -4.73 7.68
C THR A 576 -33.52 -3.67 6.99
N PRO A 577 -34.10 -2.84 6.09
CA PRO A 577 -33.35 -1.77 5.42
C PRO A 577 -32.64 -0.84 6.41
N MET A 578 -31.33 -0.66 6.24
CA MET A 578 -30.48 0.17 7.11
C MET A 578 -30.13 1.51 6.46
N PRO A 579 -29.88 2.58 7.25
CA PRO A 579 -29.38 3.83 6.69
C PRO A 579 -27.95 3.68 6.15
N LEU A 580 -27.60 4.51 5.18
CA LEU A 580 -26.29 4.53 4.54
C LEU A 580 -25.56 5.82 4.87
N LEU A 581 -24.32 5.72 5.34
CA LEU A 581 -23.38 6.83 5.46
C LEU A 581 -22.45 6.79 4.24
N VAL A 582 -22.46 7.83 3.42
CA VAL A 582 -21.59 7.92 2.23
C VAL A 582 -20.52 8.99 2.45
N TRP A 583 -19.28 8.53 2.60
CA TRP A 583 -18.11 9.33 2.90
C TRP A 583 -17.47 9.92 1.64
N ILE A 584 -17.27 11.24 1.66
CA ILE A 584 -16.49 12.01 0.69
C ILE A 584 -15.23 12.51 1.40
N HIS A 585 -14.06 12.05 0.95
CA HIS A 585 -12.79 12.41 1.58
C HIS A 585 -12.42 13.90 1.36
N GLY A 586 -11.57 14.42 2.22
CA GLY A 586 -11.00 15.77 2.13
C GLY A 586 -9.76 15.83 1.24
N GLY A 587 -8.87 16.80 1.52
CA GLY A 587 -7.58 16.97 0.83
C GLY A 587 -7.54 18.17 -0.15
N GLY A 588 -8.27 19.25 0.15
CA GLY A 588 -8.16 20.52 -0.57
C GLY A 588 -8.53 20.49 -2.06
N PHE A 589 -9.21 19.42 -2.52
CA PHE A 589 -9.48 19.09 -3.93
C PHE A 589 -8.28 18.64 -4.76
N PHE A 590 -7.08 18.51 -4.18
CA PHE A 590 -5.86 18.08 -4.88
C PHE A 590 -5.24 16.79 -4.30
N ALA A 591 -5.72 16.33 -3.14
CA ALA A 591 -5.23 15.12 -2.46
C ALA A 591 -6.38 14.33 -1.81
N GLY A 592 -6.06 13.13 -1.32
CA GLY A 592 -6.96 12.22 -0.60
C GLY A 592 -7.38 11.00 -1.43
N ALA A 593 -7.77 9.92 -0.74
CA ALA A 593 -8.32 8.72 -1.35
C ALA A 593 -9.28 7.99 -0.41
N SER A 594 -10.27 7.30 -0.96
CA SER A 594 -11.22 6.48 -0.19
C SER A 594 -10.62 5.18 0.37
N SER A 595 -9.44 4.80 -0.11
CA SER A 595 -8.69 3.60 0.28
C SER A 595 -7.83 3.79 1.53
N MET A 596 -7.77 5.00 2.10
CA MET A 596 -6.95 5.28 3.28
C MET A 596 -7.49 4.56 4.52
N ASP A 597 -6.59 3.99 5.33
CA ASP A 597 -6.93 3.27 6.56
C ASP A 597 -7.73 4.11 7.56
N LEU A 598 -7.53 5.44 7.53
CA LEU A 598 -8.27 6.42 8.32
C LEU A 598 -9.80 6.33 8.09
N TYR A 599 -10.23 5.92 6.90
CA TYR A 599 -11.62 5.89 6.48
C TYR A 599 -12.21 4.47 6.41
N ASN A 600 -11.55 3.49 7.05
CA ASN A 600 -12.05 2.11 7.08
C ASN A 600 -13.41 2.04 7.82
N GLY A 601 -14.48 1.82 7.07
CA GLY A 601 -15.86 1.81 7.56
C GLY A 601 -16.28 0.57 8.34
N ALA A 602 -15.43 -0.45 8.48
CA ALA A 602 -15.83 -1.76 9.01
C ALA A 602 -16.34 -1.69 10.46
N LEU A 603 -15.64 -0.97 11.35
CA LEU A 603 -15.99 -0.88 12.76
C LEU A 603 -17.28 -0.08 12.96
N LEU A 604 -17.44 1.05 12.26
CA LEU A 604 -18.65 1.85 12.27
C LEU A 604 -19.86 1.04 11.76
N ALA A 605 -19.71 0.33 10.65
CA ALA A 605 -20.77 -0.51 10.11
C ALA A 605 -21.20 -1.58 11.13
N ALA A 606 -20.26 -2.39 11.64
CA ALA A 606 -20.58 -3.48 12.55
C ALA A 606 -21.12 -3.01 13.92
N THR A 607 -20.56 -1.95 14.49
CA THR A 607 -20.94 -1.47 15.83
C THR A 607 -22.29 -0.77 15.82
N GLU A 608 -22.56 0.00 14.76
CA GLU A 608 -23.75 0.84 14.67
C GLU A 608 -24.83 0.25 13.76
N ASN A 609 -24.65 -0.90 13.15
CA ASN A 609 -25.68 -1.46 12.26
C ASN A 609 -26.12 -0.42 11.21
N VAL A 610 -25.13 0.12 10.50
CA VAL A 610 -25.29 1.04 9.38
C VAL A 610 -24.45 0.54 8.21
N ILE A 611 -24.81 0.93 6.99
CA ILE A 611 -23.94 0.68 5.82
C ILE A 611 -23.06 1.89 5.64
N VAL A 612 -21.75 1.67 5.49
CA VAL A 612 -20.79 2.74 5.20
C VAL A 612 -20.33 2.57 3.76
N ALA A 613 -20.34 3.64 2.98
CA ALA A 613 -19.77 3.67 1.65
C ALA A 613 -18.74 4.81 1.54
N SER A 614 -17.74 4.66 0.69
CA SER A 614 -16.77 5.72 0.37
C SER A 614 -16.42 5.69 -1.11
N MET A 615 -16.10 6.83 -1.72
CA MET A 615 -15.72 6.90 -3.14
C MET A 615 -14.46 7.73 -3.38
N ASN A 616 -13.71 7.36 -4.42
CA ASN A 616 -12.75 8.25 -5.06
C ASN A 616 -13.45 9.20 -6.02
N TYR A 617 -12.84 10.36 -6.26
CA TYR A 617 -13.23 11.32 -7.30
C TYR A 617 -11.98 12.01 -7.86
N ARG A 618 -11.99 12.48 -9.11
CA ARG A 618 -10.82 13.15 -9.71
C ARG A 618 -10.46 14.43 -8.96
N LEU A 619 -9.16 14.66 -8.83
CA LEU A 619 -8.55 15.75 -8.08
C LEU A 619 -7.80 16.72 -9.00
N GLY A 620 -7.44 17.88 -8.47
CA GLY A 620 -6.55 18.85 -9.10
C GLY A 620 -6.97 19.23 -10.53
N ILE A 621 -6.01 19.30 -11.44
CA ILE A 621 -6.25 19.61 -12.85
C ILE A 621 -7.23 18.61 -13.49
N LEU A 622 -7.09 17.32 -13.19
CA LEU A 622 -7.91 16.27 -13.78
C LEU A 622 -9.39 16.37 -13.39
N GLY A 623 -9.67 16.83 -12.17
CA GLY A 623 -11.02 16.98 -11.63
C GLY A 623 -11.64 18.36 -11.88
N PHE A 624 -10.84 19.42 -12.00
CA PHE A 624 -11.33 20.79 -11.89
C PHE A 624 -10.80 21.77 -12.95
N LEU A 625 -10.24 21.29 -14.06
CA LEU A 625 -9.88 22.13 -15.22
C LEU A 625 -11.10 22.90 -15.77
N TYR A 626 -10.99 24.22 -15.90
CA TYR A 626 -12.06 25.12 -16.38
C TYR A 626 -11.72 25.83 -17.71
N SER A 627 -11.96 25.14 -18.83
CA SER A 627 -11.78 25.59 -20.22
C SER A 627 -13.05 25.36 -21.07
N PRO A 628 -14.16 26.07 -20.82
CA PRO A 628 -15.41 25.84 -21.55
C PRO A 628 -15.29 26.19 -23.06
N PRO A 629 -16.03 25.50 -23.95
CA PRO A 629 -16.96 24.41 -23.64
C PRO A 629 -16.29 23.04 -23.49
N ASP A 630 -15.04 22.86 -23.92
CA ASP A 630 -14.37 21.55 -24.02
C ASP A 630 -14.01 20.91 -22.66
N ALA A 631 -13.85 21.71 -21.60
CA ALA A 631 -13.70 21.25 -20.21
C ALA A 631 -14.39 22.24 -19.26
N PRO A 632 -15.69 22.13 -18.97
CA PRO A 632 -16.46 23.16 -18.25
C PRO A 632 -16.20 23.23 -16.73
N GLY A 633 -15.24 22.48 -16.18
CA GLY A 633 -14.98 22.41 -14.74
C GLY A 633 -15.82 21.37 -14.00
N ASN A 634 -15.53 21.18 -12.71
CA ASN A 634 -16.32 20.37 -11.77
C ASN A 634 -16.47 18.86 -12.09
N MET A 635 -15.56 18.28 -12.85
CA MET A 635 -15.61 16.84 -13.18
C MET A 635 -15.48 15.96 -11.94
N GLY A 636 -14.67 16.36 -10.95
CA GLY A 636 -14.62 15.70 -9.64
C GLY A 636 -15.96 15.70 -8.89
N LEU A 637 -16.78 16.76 -9.02
CA LEU A 637 -18.13 16.79 -8.43
C LEU A 637 -19.12 15.89 -9.20
N TRP A 638 -18.95 15.79 -10.52
CA TRP A 638 -19.73 14.85 -11.33
C TRP A 638 -19.35 13.39 -11.05
N ASP A 639 -18.09 13.10 -10.73
CA ASP A 639 -17.64 11.79 -10.27
C ASP A 639 -18.35 11.39 -8.98
N GLN A 640 -18.35 12.28 -7.98
CA GLN A 640 -19.09 12.10 -6.73
C GLN A 640 -20.59 11.89 -7.01
N HIS A 641 -21.22 12.73 -7.85
CA HIS A 641 -22.63 12.57 -8.22
C HIS A 641 -22.93 11.19 -8.81
N LEU A 642 -22.09 10.68 -9.71
CA LEU A 642 -22.29 9.38 -10.33
C LEU A 642 -22.13 8.24 -9.32
N ALA A 643 -21.16 8.33 -8.41
CA ALA A 643 -21.01 7.38 -7.31
C ALA A 643 -22.25 7.39 -6.38
N LEU A 644 -22.76 8.57 -6.04
CA LEU A 644 -23.98 8.71 -5.22
C LEU A 644 -25.21 8.10 -5.90
N LYS A 645 -25.34 8.33 -7.21
CA LYS A 645 -26.40 7.71 -8.01
C LYS A 645 -26.28 6.18 -7.97
N TRP A 646 -25.08 5.65 -8.19
CA TRP A 646 -24.84 4.20 -8.14
C TRP A 646 -25.15 3.62 -6.75
N VAL A 647 -24.69 4.26 -5.68
CA VAL A 647 -24.95 3.81 -4.29
C VAL A 647 -26.45 3.79 -4.02
N LYS A 648 -27.17 4.85 -4.41
CA LYS A 648 -28.63 4.92 -4.21
C LYS A 648 -29.37 3.84 -4.99
N GLU A 649 -29.00 3.60 -6.25
CA GLU A 649 -29.63 2.58 -7.09
C GLU A 649 -29.38 1.16 -6.56
N ASN A 650 -28.24 0.93 -5.90
CA ASN A 650 -27.81 -0.38 -5.43
C ASN A 650 -27.96 -0.61 -3.93
N ALA A 651 -28.39 0.38 -3.15
CA ALA A 651 -28.50 0.33 -1.70
C ALA A 651 -29.24 -0.92 -1.19
N ALA A 652 -30.39 -1.23 -1.80
CA ALA A 652 -31.23 -2.37 -1.40
C ALA A 652 -30.51 -3.72 -1.52
N ALA A 653 -29.61 -3.85 -2.50
CA ALA A 653 -28.86 -5.08 -2.73
C ALA A 653 -27.94 -5.43 -1.53
N PHE A 654 -27.47 -4.41 -0.82
CA PHE A 654 -26.64 -4.53 0.39
C PHE A 654 -27.45 -4.56 1.70
N GLY A 655 -28.80 -4.54 1.63
CA GLY A 655 -29.66 -4.39 2.81
C GLY A 655 -29.84 -2.93 3.26
N GLY A 656 -29.50 -1.97 2.40
CA GLY A 656 -29.63 -0.53 2.66
C GLY A 656 -30.97 0.06 2.21
N ASP A 657 -31.32 1.19 2.79
CA ASP A 657 -32.50 1.98 2.45
C ASP A 657 -32.12 3.16 1.55
N PRO A 658 -32.48 3.15 0.25
CA PRO A 658 -32.14 4.24 -0.68
C PRO A 658 -32.81 5.57 -0.33
N ALA A 659 -33.81 5.59 0.57
CA ALA A 659 -34.43 6.80 1.09
C ALA A 659 -33.70 7.39 2.31
N ARG A 660 -32.74 6.67 2.89
CA ARG A 660 -31.95 7.10 4.07
C ARG A 660 -30.44 7.07 3.79
N VAL A 661 -30.07 7.76 2.72
CA VAL A 661 -28.67 8.03 2.37
C VAL A 661 -28.24 9.34 3.01
N THR A 662 -27.19 9.32 3.83
CA THR A 662 -26.60 10.49 4.48
C THR A 662 -25.23 10.76 3.85
N LEU A 663 -25.03 11.94 3.29
CA LEU A 663 -23.69 12.34 2.83
C LEU A 663 -22.87 12.85 4.01
N VAL A 664 -21.61 12.40 4.10
CA VAL A 664 -20.67 12.80 5.14
C VAL A 664 -19.38 13.20 4.48
N GLY A 665 -18.83 14.36 4.82
CA GLY A 665 -17.53 14.76 4.32
C GLY A 665 -16.75 15.59 5.31
N HIS A 666 -15.43 15.57 5.15
CA HIS A 666 -14.48 16.38 5.90
C HIS A 666 -13.70 17.32 4.98
N SER A 667 -13.44 18.55 5.41
CA SER A 667 -12.65 19.53 4.64
C SER A 667 -13.22 19.76 3.23
N ALA A 668 -12.45 19.55 2.16
CA ALA A 668 -12.93 19.60 0.78
C ALA A 668 -14.11 18.63 0.50
N GLY A 669 -14.17 17.51 1.21
CA GLY A 669 -15.31 16.61 1.19
C GLY A 669 -16.56 17.24 1.84
N ALA A 670 -16.41 18.00 2.93
CA ALA A 670 -17.51 18.75 3.53
C ALA A 670 -17.99 19.88 2.61
N ALA A 671 -17.07 20.58 1.95
CA ALA A 671 -17.40 21.53 0.90
C ALA A 671 -18.14 20.86 -0.27
N SER A 672 -17.73 19.65 -0.67
CA SER A 672 -18.41 18.82 -1.68
C SER A 672 -19.84 18.46 -1.27
N VAL A 673 -20.06 18.06 -0.01
CA VAL A 673 -21.42 17.86 0.54
C VAL A 673 -22.25 19.14 0.41
N GLY A 674 -21.65 20.30 0.71
CA GLY A 674 -22.26 21.60 0.48
C GLY A 674 -22.60 21.87 -0.99
N PHE A 675 -21.70 21.57 -1.92
CA PHE A 675 -21.97 21.70 -3.37
C PHE A 675 -23.10 20.77 -3.82
N HIS A 676 -23.19 19.55 -3.28
CA HIS A 676 -24.32 18.66 -3.52
C HIS A 676 -25.64 19.15 -2.94
N LEU A 677 -25.63 19.92 -1.84
CA LEU A 677 -26.80 20.61 -1.30
C LEU A 677 -27.23 21.80 -2.17
N LEU A 678 -26.29 22.45 -2.86
CA LEU A 678 -26.54 23.58 -3.76
C LEU A 678 -26.88 23.15 -5.19
N SER A 679 -26.45 21.94 -5.61
CA SER A 679 -26.66 21.44 -6.96
C SER A 679 -28.07 20.85 -7.15
N PRO A 680 -28.86 21.31 -8.14
CA PRO A 680 -30.14 20.71 -8.49
C PRO A 680 -30.03 19.24 -8.89
N ALA A 681 -28.93 18.85 -9.55
CA ALA A 681 -28.74 17.48 -10.04
C ALA A 681 -28.63 16.46 -8.90
N SER A 682 -28.03 16.84 -7.77
CA SER A 682 -27.83 15.94 -6.62
C SER A 682 -29.00 15.90 -5.63
N GLN A 683 -30.00 16.78 -5.79
CA GLN A 683 -31.18 16.85 -4.91
C GLN A 683 -31.83 15.50 -4.59
N PRO A 684 -32.11 14.61 -5.56
CA PRO A 684 -32.80 13.37 -5.24
C PRO A 684 -31.89 12.32 -4.60
N LEU A 685 -30.57 12.49 -4.55
CA LEU A 685 -29.65 11.37 -4.29
C LEU A 685 -29.42 11.05 -2.81
N PHE A 686 -29.80 11.93 -1.89
CA PHE A 686 -29.55 11.76 -0.45
C PHE A 686 -30.62 12.44 0.41
N ALA A 687 -30.73 12.05 1.67
CA ALA A 687 -31.73 12.52 2.62
C ALA A 687 -31.19 13.52 3.64
N GLN A 688 -29.97 13.31 4.14
CA GLN A 688 -29.32 14.18 5.13
C GLN A 688 -27.85 14.46 4.76
N ALA A 689 -27.27 15.48 5.38
CA ALA A 689 -25.89 15.89 5.13
C ALA A 689 -25.11 16.11 6.44
N VAL A 690 -23.83 15.78 6.42
CA VAL A 690 -22.86 16.06 7.49
C VAL A 690 -21.65 16.79 6.90
N MET A 691 -21.34 17.97 7.43
CA MET A 691 -20.25 18.83 6.98
C MET A 691 -19.25 19.06 8.12
N GLN A 692 -18.12 18.36 8.07
CA GLN A 692 -17.07 18.45 9.08
C GLN A 692 -15.95 19.38 8.62
N SER A 693 -15.78 20.52 9.28
CA SER A 693 -14.71 21.48 9.03
C SER A 693 -14.58 21.91 7.56
N GLY A 694 -15.69 22.25 6.89
CA GLY A 694 -15.65 22.79 5.53
C GLY A 694 -17.02 23.20 4.99
N ALA A 695 -17.04 24.22 4.12
CA ALA A 695 -18.26 24.78 3.56
C ALA A 695 -18.06 25.18 2.08
N PRO A 696 -19.12 25.15 1.24
CA PRO A 696 -19.00 25.47 -0.18
C PRO A 696 -18.77 26.96 -0.43
N ASN A 697 -19.07 27.83 0.54
CA ASN A 697 -18.80 29.26 0.51
C ASN A 697 -17.42 29.65 1.08
N SER A 698 -16.61 28.69 1.54
CA SER A 698 -15.23 28.96 1.95
C SER A 698 -14.39 29.46 0.77
N LEU A 699 -13.57 30.50 0.97
CA LEU A 699 -12.77 31.13 -0.09
C LEU A 699 -11.73 30.19 -0.72
N TRP A 700 -11.30 29.16 0.01
CA TRP A 700 -10.38 28.15 -0.50
C TRP A 700 -11.09 27.06 -1.32
N ALA A 701 -12.42 26.93 -1.23
CA ALA A 701 -13.18 25.79 -1.76
C ALA A 701 -13.74 26.01 -3.18
N TRP A 702 -13.79 27.25 -3.65
CA TRP A 702 -14.27 27.59 -4.98
C TRP A 702 -13.61 28.86 -5.52
N GLU A 703 -13.76 29.11 -6.83
CA GLU A 703 -13.35 30.37 -7.44
C GLU A 703 -14.30 30.81 -8.58
N PRO A 704 -14.41 32.12 -8.86
CA PRO A 704 -15.23 32.61 -9.95
C PRO A 704 -14.63 32.24 -11.32
N PRO A 705 -15.44 32.09 -12.39
CA PRO A 705 -14.98 31.71 -13.72
C PRO A 705 -13.82 32.54 -14.28
N LYS A 706 -13.82 33.86 -14.01
CA LYS A 706 -12.73 34.78 -14.40
C LYS A 706 -11.38 34.33 -13.82
N LYS A 707 -11.35 33.89 -12.56
CA LYS A 707 -10.13 33.47 -11.85
C LYS A 707 -9.71 32.05 -12.25
N ALA A 708 -10.66 31.13 -12.40
CA ALA A 708 -10.40 29.79 -12.91
C ALA A 708 -9.75 29.82 -14.32
N ALA A 709 -10.20 30.74 -15.17
CA ALA A 709 -9.59 30.96 -16.49
C ALA A 709 -8.14 31.49 -16.42
N LEU A 710 -7.71 32.11 -15.31
CA LEU A 710 -6.30 32.51 -15.11
C LEU A 710 -5.42 31.31 -14.75
N SER A 711 -5.93 30.34 -13.97
CA SER A 711 -5.22 29.11 -13.63
C SER A 711 -4.77 28.35 -14.87
N ILE A 712 -5.60 28.33 -15.92
CA ILE A 712 -5.22 27.80 -17.24
C ILE A 712 -4.07 28.58 -17.87
N LYS A 713 -4.06 29.90 -17.80
CA LYS A 713 -2.96 30.69 -18.39
C LYS A 713 -1.63 30.38 -17.71
N PHE A 714 -1.64 30.10 -16.41
CA PHE A 714 -0.44 29.62 -15.71
C PHE A 714 -0.05 28.22 -16.19
N LEU A 715 -1.02 27.29 -16.29
CA LEU A 715 -0.76 25.94 -16.78
C LEU A 715 -0.18 25.94 -18.20
N MET A 716 -0.66 26.85 -19.05
CA MET A 716 -0.16 27.01 -20.43
C MET A 716 1.23 27.67 -20.51
N LYS A 717 1.72 28.30 -19.44
CA LYS A 717 3.11 28.80 -19.38
C LYS A 717 4.09 27.71 -18.96
N GLU A 718 3.62 26.76 -18.17
CA GLU A 718 4.42 25.64 -17.67
C GLU A 718 4.36 24.42 -18.61
N THR A 719 3.53 24.45 -19.66
CA THR A 719 3.35 23.37 -20.63
C THR A 719 3.58 23.83 -22.07
N ASP A 720 3.97 22.90 -22.95
CA ASP A 720 4.15 23.15 -24.39
C ASP A 720 2.83 23.29 -25.17
N CYS A 721 1.68 23.27 -24.48
CA CYS A 721 0.36 23.32 -25.13
C CYS A 721 0.03 24.69 -25.75
N GLY A 722 0.62 25.77 -25.24
CA GLY A 722 0.50 27.13 -25.75
C GLY A 722 -0.92 27.73 -25.67
N LEU A 723 -1.02 29.06 -25.76
CA LEU A 723 -2.30 29.77 -25.75
C LEU A 723 -2.97 29.70 -27.13
N LYS A 724 -3.76 28.63 -27.37
CA LYS A 724 -4.59 28.44 -28.57
C LYS A 724 -6.08 28.46 -28.18
N ASN A 725 -6.97 28.10 -29.10
CA ASN A 725 -8.40 27.95 -28.79
C ASN A 725 -8.64 26.79 -27.78
N HIS A 726 -9.77 26.82 -27.07
CA HIS A 726 -10.08 25.89 -25.98
C HIS A 726 -9.96 24.40 -26.38
N SER A 727 -10.47 24.04 -27.56
CA SER A 727 -10.43 22.65 -28.05
C SER A 727 -9.01 22.13 -28.30
N VAL A 728 -8.11 22.97 -28.84
CA VAL A 728 -6.70 22.61 -29.03
C VAL A 728 -5.97 22.51 -27.69
N VAL A 729 -6.28 23.41 -26.75
CA VAL A 729 -5.70 23.37 -25.40
C VAL A 729 -6.09 22.08 -24.67
N VAL A 730 -7.39 21.76 -24.61
CA VAL A 730 -7.87 20.54 -23.97
C VAL A 730 -7.32 19.31 -24.66
N SER A 731 -7.33 19.26 -26.00
CA SER A 731 -6.76 18.13 -26.75
C SER A 731 -5.26 17.94 -26.49
N CYS A 732 -4.51 19.01 -26.31
CA CYS A 732 -3.09 18.94 -25.95
C CYS A 732 -2.91 18.43 -24.52
N LEU A 733 -3.63 18.98 -23.55
CA LEU A 733 -3.59 18.55 -22.15
C LEU A 733 -4.02 17.07 -21.98
N GLN A 734 -4.92 16.58 -22.83
CA GLN A 734 -5.29 15.15 -22.88
C GLN A 734 -4.13 14.24 -23.33
N GLY A 735 -3.14 14.79 -24.04
CA GLY A 735 -1.97 14.06 -24.49
C GLY A 735 -0.77 14.11 -23.54
N LEU A 736 -0.83 14.91 -22.47
CA LEU A 736 0.23 14.96 -21.47
C LEU A 736 0.21 13.71 -20.57
N ASP A 737 1.35 13.36 -20.01
CA ASP A 737 1.38 12.39 -18.93
C ASP A 737 0.76 13.03 -17.68
N ALA A 738 -0.21 12.37 -17.05
CA ALA A 738 -0.77 12.83 -15.78
C ALA A 738 0.33 12.87 -14.69
N GLY A 739 1.39 12.08 -14.85
CA GLY A 739 2.59 12.04 -14.00
C GLY A 739 3.62 13.11 -14.17
N ASP A 740 3.40 14.03 -15.10
CA ASP A 740 4.27 15.18 -15.24
C ASP A 740 4.22 16.07 -13.98
N ASP A 741 5.38 16.57 -13.58
CA ASP A 741 5.56 17.43 -12.40
C ASP A 741 4.65 18.68 -12.43
N VAL A 742 4.27 19.14 -13.63
CA VAL A 742 3.34 20.26 -13.78
C VAL A 742 1.98 20.00 -13.17
N PHE A 743 1.47 18.76 -13.20
CA PHE A 743 0.19 18.43 -12.59
C PHE A 743 0.28 18.62 -11.07
N TYR A 744 1.27 18.03 -10.45
CA TYR A 744 1.48 18.11 -9.00
C TYR A 744 1.72 19.54 -8.50
N ARG A 745 2.59 20.31 -9.18
CA ARG A 745 2.93 21.68 -8.75
C ARG A 745 1.74 22.64 -8.83
N MET A 746 0.77 22.34 -9.69
CA MET A 746 -0.32 23.27 -10.01
C MET A 746 -1.69 22.83 -9.51
N ASP A 747 -1.87 21.58 -9.07
CA ASP A 747 -3.18 21.03 -8.68
C ASP A 747 -3.93 21.88 -7.64
N ALA A 748 -3.23 22.47 -6.67
CA ALA A 748 -3.83 23.32 -5.63
C ALA A 748 -4.48 24.62 -6.18
N LEU A 749 -4.20 24.99 -7.45
CA LEU A 749 -4.84 26.11 -8.15
C LEU A 749 -6.21 25.75 -8.75
N PHE A 750 -6.52 24.47 -8.91
CA PHE A 750 -7.72 24.00 -9.61
C PHE A 750 -8.79 23.56 -8.61
N LYS A 751 -9.92 24.26 -8.63
CA LYS A 751 -10.98 24.16 -7.63
C LYS A 751 -12.36 24.22 -8.29
N PRO A 752 -13.43 23.81 -7.60
CA PRO A 752 -14.79 24.00 -8.06
C PRO A 752 -15.09 25.45 -8.50
N THR A 753 -15.88 25.60 -9.56
CA THR A 753 -16.26 26.92 -10.10
C THR A 753 -17.71 26.91 -10.60
N PRO A 754 -18.46 28.01 -10.51
CA PRO A 754 -19.80 28.11 -11.09
C PRO A 754 -19.76 27.88 -12.61
N ASP A 755 -20.28 26.73 -13.06
CA ASP A 755 -20.28 26.29 -14.46
C ASP A 755 -21.64 26.48 -15.15
N GLY A 756 -22.68 26.83 -14.38
CA GLY A 756 -24.06 26.92 -14.86
C GLY A 756 -24.73 25.56 -15.08
N ASP A 757 -24.09 24.47 -14.68
CA ASP A 757 -24.55 23.09 -14.90
C ASP A 757 -24.62 22.33 -13.56
N PHE A 758 -23.47 21.97 -12.98
CA PHE A 758 -23.46 21.40 -11.63
C PHE A 758 -23.77 22.46 -10.58
N LEU A 759 -23.12 23.63 -10.69
CA LEU A 759 -23.32 24.80 -9.84
C LEU A 759 -23.97 25.91 -10.68
N PRO A 760 -25.28 26.17 -10.52
CA PRO A 760 -26.00 27.16 -11.32
C PRO A 760 -25.47 28.60 -11.16
N ASP A 761 -24.92 28.94 -9.99
CA ASP A 761 -24.37 30.26 -9.67
C ASP A 761 -23.34 30.13 -8.52
N GLU A 762 -22.75 31.25 -8.12
CA GLU A 762 -21.82 31.33 -6.99
C GLU A 762 -22.46 30.84 -5.68
N PRO A 763 -21.74 30.07 -4.85
CA PRO A 763 -22.27 29.52 -3.60
C PRO A 763 -22.92 30.56 -2.69
N LEU A 764 -22.30 31.73 -2.54
CA LEU A 764 -22.85 32.82 -1.73
C LEU A 764 -24.17 33.37 -2.28
N LYS A 765 -24.30 33.50 -3.61
CA LYS A 765 -25.55 33.96 -4.25
C LYS A 765 -26.65 32.93 -4.09
N LEU A 766 -26.34 31.64 -4.21
CA LEU A 766 -27.31 30.56 -3.99
C LEU A 766 -27.82 30.55 -2.53
N LEU A 767 -26.94 30.80 -1.56
CA LEU A 767 -27.30 30.92 -0.14
C LEU A 767 -28.17 32.17 0.13
N GLN A 768 -27.87 33.31 -0.50
CA GLN A 768 -28.61 34.56 -0.32
C GLN A 768 -29.99 34.54 -0.98
N THR A 769 -30.12 33.88 -2.13
CA THR A 769 -31.38 33.76 -2.86
C THR A 769 -32.29 32.65 -2.31
N GLY A 770 -31.83 31.90 -1.30
CA GLY A 770 -32.59 30.81 -0.68
C GLY A 770 -32.77 29.59 -1.58
N GLN A 771 -31.96 29.44 -2.63
CA GLN A 771 -31.97 28.30 -3.54
C GLN A 771 -31.22 27.10 -2.94
N VAL A 772 -31.62 26.69 -1.74
CA VAL A 772 -30.96 25.64 -0.95
C VAL A 772 -31.90 24.48 -0.68
N GLN A 773 -31.34 23.26 -0.60
CA GLN A 773 -32.13 22.06 -0.30
C GLN A 773 -32.63 22.05 1.15
N THR A 774 -33.90 21.68 1.33
CA THR A 774 -34.46 21.46 2.67
C THR A 774 -34.12 20.05 3.18
N LYS A 775 -32.96 19.87 3.81
CA LYS A 775 -32.50 18.61 4.40
C LYS A 775 -31.90 18.82 5.80
N PRO A 776 -32.03 17.84 6.72
CA PRO A 776 -31.30 17.88 7.98
C PRO A 776 -29.79 17.99 7.77
N LEU A 777 -29.14 18.84 8.55
CA LEU A 777 -27.72 19.09 8.49
C LEU A 777 -27.08 18.94 9.86
N LEU A 778 -26.02 18.14 9.93
CA LEU A 778 -25.07 18.13 11.04
C LEU A 778 -23.80 18.83 10.56
N PHE A 779 -23.30 19.81 11.30
CA PHE A 779 -22.07 20.49 10.95
C PHE A 779 -21.21 20.74 12.18
N GLY A 780 -19.91 20.93 11.99
CA GLY A 780 -19.04 21.27 13.10
C GLY A 780 -17.61 21.57 12.68
N VAL A 781 -16.83 21.93 13.68
CA VAL A 781 -15.40 22.23 13.57
C VAL A 781 -14.64 21.51 14.69
N THR A 782 -13.32 21.41 14.55
CA THR A 782 -12.47 21.13 15.70
C THR A 782 -12.15 22.42 16.46
N SER A 783 -11.71 22.30 17.71
CA SER A 783 -11.31 23.46 18.51
C SER A 783 -10.16 24.23 17.87
N ASP A 784 -9.28 23.56 17.14
CA ASP A 784 -8.02 24.11 16.63
C ASP A 784 -7.82 23.85 15.12
N ASP A 785 -8.89 23.86 14.33
CA ASP A 785 -8.89 23.62 12.87
C ASP A 785 -7.82 24.44 12.10
N GLY A 786 -7.45 25.63 12.61
CA GLY A 786 -6.48 26.50 11.97
C GLY A 786 -5.01 26.20 12.29
N SER A 787 -4.71 25.37 13.30
CA SER A 787 -3.34 25.19 13.80
C SER A 787 -2.41 24.51 12.78
N ILE A 788 -2.92 23.55 12.01
CA ILE A 788 -2.16 22.86 10.95
C ILE A 788 -1.74 23.81 9.81
N PHE A 789 -2.49 24.88 9.57
CA PHE A 789 -2.22 25.86 8.51
C PHE A 789 -1.20 26.93 8.92
N VAL A 790 -0.79 26.93 10.19
CA VAL A 790 0.28 27.77 10.73
C VAL A 790 1.62 27.02 10.75
N PHE A 791 1.57 25.69 10.75
CA PHE A 791 2.70 24.77 10.90
C PHE A 791 3.57 24.68 9.63
N SER A 792 4.91 24.69 9.79
CA SER A 792 5.88 24.47 8.69
C SER A 792 6.66 23.16 8.89
N PRO A 793 6.57 22.18 7.97
CA PRO A 793 7.32 20.93 8.08
C PRO A 793 8.84 21.13 7.90
N GLY A 794 9.67 20.34 8.62
CA GLY A 794 11.12 20.24 8.37
C GLY A 794 12.06 21.02 9.30
N ARG A 795 11.56 21.67 10.36
CA ARG A 795 12.42 22.31 11.39
C ARG A 795 12.41 21.51 12.70
N PRO A 796 13.55 21.04 13.25
CA PRO A 796 13.56 20.02 14.30
C PRO A 796 13.12 20.44 15.71
N ASN A 797 12.73 21.70 15.95
CA ASN A 797 12.32 22.21 17.28
C ASN A 797 11.04 23.05 17.16
N ASN A 798 9.90 22.38 17.28
CA ASN A 798 8.53 22.87 17.07
C ASN A 798 8.01 23.80 18.20
N ASP A 799 8.64 24.95 18.34
CA ASP A 799 8.07 26.14 18.99
C ASP A 799 8.16 27.29 18.00
N GLU A 800 7.37 27.27 16.90
CA GLU A 800 7.25 28.41 15.98
C GLU A 800 6.59 29.60 16.68
N ILE A 801 7.39 30.24 17.50
CA ILE A 801 7.11 31.47 18.18
C ILE A 801 7.13 32.57 17.10
N LEU A 802 6.01 33.28 16.90
CA LEU A 802 5.91 34.31 15.87
C LEU A 802 6.26 35.67 16.44
N THR A 803 7.04 36.47 15.72
CA THR A 803 7.15 37.91 15.96
C THR A 803 5.89 38.64 15.47
N TRP A 804 5.76 39.92 15.84
CA TRP A 804 4.64 40.74 15.35
C TRP A 804 4.73 40.93 13.83
N GLU A 805 5.95 41.11 13.31
CA GLU A 805 6.23 41.25 11.90
C GLU A 805 5.87 39.97 11.12
N GLU A 806 6.27 38.80 11.64
CA GLU A 806 5.89 37.50 11.05
C GLU A 806 4.38 37.24 11.13
N LEU A 807 3.71 37.68 12.20
CA LEU A 807 2.25 37.62 12.29
C LEU A 807 1.59 38.43 11.18
N LEU A 808 2.04 39.67 10.94
CA LEU A 808 1.52 40.51 9.86
C LEU A 808 1.80 39.89 8.48
N GLU A 809 3.02 39.40 8.25
CA GLU A 809 3.40 38.78 6.98
C GLU A 809 2.57 37.52 6.70
N LYS A 810 2.50 36.58 7.67
CA LYS A 810 1.72 35.36 7.51
C LYS A 810 0.22 35.66 7.37
N THR A 811 -0.32 36.63 8.11
CA THR A 811 -1.71 37.10 7.94
C THR A 811 -1.95 37.57 6.51
N LYS A 812 -1.03 38.37 5.95
CA LYS A 812 -1.11 38.86 4.56
C LYS A 812 -1.10 37.71 3.54
N VAL A 813 -0.25 36.69 3.75
CA VAL A 813 -0.18 35.50 2.87
C VAL A 813 -1.47 34.68 2.91
N ILE A 814 -1.99 34.41 4.11
CA ILE A 814 -3.20 33.59 4.33
C ILE A 814 -4.44 34.19 3.67
N MET A 815 -4.52 35.52 3.59
CA MET A 815 -5.68 36.19 3.01
C MET A 815 -5.75 36.06 1.48
N THR A 816 -4.67 35.61 0.82
CA THR A 816 -4.58 35.31 -0.62
C THR A 816 -5.00 36.45 -1.58
N GLN A 817 -5.16 37.67 -1.06
CA GLN A 817 -5.64 38.85 -1.78
C GLN A 817 -4.78 40.08 -1.44
N PRO A 818 -4.64 41.03 -2.39
CA PRO A 818 -3.87 42.26 -2.18
C PRO A 818 -4.65 43.24 -1.29
N LEU A 819 -4.67 42.98 0.01
CA LEU A 819 -5.28 43.89 0.98
C LEU A 819 -4.32 45.01 1.38
N GLU A 820 -4.87 46.18 1.70
CA GLU A 820 -4.12 47.28 2.29
C GLU A 820 -3.50 46.84 3.63
N ASP A 821 -2.27 47.29 3.90
CA ASP A 821 -1.52 46.90 5.10
C ASP A 821 -2.27 47.28 6.40
N ASP A 822 -3.13 48.31 6.36
CA ASP A 822 -3.99 48.71 7.48
C ASP A 822 -5.03 47.63 7.82
N VAL A 823 -5.56 46.91 6.83
CA VAL A 823 -6.52 45.80 7.05
C VAL A 823 -5.81 44.61 7.67
N VAL A 824 -4.62 44.24 7.15
CA VAL A 824 -3.79 43.18 7.72
C VAL A 824 -3.48 43.47 9.18
N LYS A 825 -3.08 44.71 9.48
CA LYS A 825 -2.79 45.15 10.84
C LYS A 825 -4.02 45.13 11.74
N ALA A 826 -5.19 45.55 11.24
CA ALA A 826 -6.44 45.50 12.00
C ALA A 826 -6.83 44.06 12.35
N VAL A 827 -6.66 43.11 11.42
CA VAL A 827 -6.91 41.68 11.67
C VAL A 827 -5.93 41.13 12.72
N ALA A 828 -4.62 41.36 12.54
CA ALA A 828 -3.62 40.91 13.50
C ALA A 828 -3.88 41.45 14.91
N LEU A 829 -4.21 42.75 15.03
CA LEU A 829 -4.55 43.38 16.31
C LEU A 829 -5.81 42.77 16.93
N LYS A 830 -6.83 42.48 16.10
CA LYS A 830 -8.09 41.92 16.58
C LYS A 830 -7.90 40.53 17.18
N TYR A 831 -7.11 39.67 16.54
CA TYR A 831 -6.88 38.31 16.99
C TYR A 831 -5.81 38.20 18.10
N SER A 832 -5.01 39.25 18.31
CA SER A 832 -4.04 39.33 19.41
C SER A 832 -4.51 40.19 20.58
N GLU A 833 -5.79 40.55 20.67
CA GLU A 833 -6.30 41.49 21.69
C GLU A 833 -6.18 40.95 23.13
N ASP A 834 -6.26 39.63 23.29
CA ASP A 834 -6.21 38.94 24.58
C ASP A 834 -4.78 38.70 25.10
N GLY A 835 -3.75 39.12 24.37
CA GLY A 835 -2.37 39.05 24.83
C GLY A 835 -1.32 39.27 23.75
N HIS A 836 -0.24 39.94 24.14
CA HIS A 836 0.91 40.17 23.27
C HIS A 836 2.05 39.21 23.59
N GLY A 837 2.81 38.90 22.54
CA GLY A 837 4.06 38.19 22.65
C GLY A 837 4.07 36.91 21.82
N PRO A 838 5.24 36.28 21.73
CA PRO A 838 5.49 35.48 20.55
C PRO A 838 4.73 34.13 20.49
N GLU A 839 4.38 33.53 21.63
CA GLU A 839 3.46 32.37 21.70
C GLU A 839 2.00 32.77 21.42
N ARG A 840 1.60 33.97 21.85
CA ARG A 840 0.23 34.49 21.66
C ARG A 840 -0.04 34.81 20.20
N TYR A 841 0.97 35.30 19.47
CA TYR A 841 0.86 35.58 18.04
C TYR A 841 0.65 34.31 17.20
N ARG A 842 1.31 33.20 17.55
CA ARG A 842 1.03 31.89 16.94
C ARG A 842 -0.43 31.46 17.16
N GLY A 843 -0.90 31.53 18.40
CA GLY A 843 -2.30 31.20 18.73
C GLY A 843 -3.31 32.12 18.02
N ALA A 844 -3.03 33.41 17.96
CA ALA A 844 -3.84 34.40 17.25
C ALA A 844 -3.97 34.06 15.75
N LEU A 845 -2.84 33.70 15.12
CA LEU A 845 -2.85 33.30 13.71
C LEU A 845 -3.62 31.99 13.49
N ALA A 846 -3.45 31.00 14.37
CA ALA A 846 -4.19 29.73 14.28
C ALA A 846 -5.71 29.95 14.44
N GLN A 847 -6.13 30.80 15.39
CA GLN A 847 -7.53 31.17 15.56
C GLN A 847 -8.06 31.95 14.35
N PHE A 848 -7.27 32.84 13.76
CA PHE A 848 -7.61 33.52 12.51
C PHE A 848 -7.80 32.53 11.35
N CYS A 849 -6.88 31.58 11.15
CA CYS A 849 -7.01 30.54 10.13
C CYS A 849 -8.30 29.72 10.30
N LYS A 850 -8.61 29.31 11.54
CA LYS A 850 -9.85 28.58 11.86
C LYS A 850 -11.09 29.38 11.46
N ASP A 851 -11.16 30.64 11.90
CA ASP A 851 -12.31 31.50 11.68
C ASP A 851 -12.48 31.87 10.20
N HIS A 852 -11.37 32.17 9.53
CA HIS A 852 -11.34 32.56 8.12
C HIS A 852 -11.66 31.41 7.16
N PHE A 853 -11.06 30.23 7.35
CA PHE A 853 -11.19 29.13 6.40
C PHE A 853 -12.41 28.23 6.66
N PHE A 854 -12.78 28.00 7.91
CA PHE A 854 -13.72 26.95 8.27
C PHE A 854 -14.92 27.48 9.04
N PHE A 855 -14.69 28.07 10.21
CA PHE A 855 -15.75 28.34 11.15
C PHE A 855 -16.74 29.40 10.63
N CYS A 856 -16.30 30.59 10.23
CA CYS A 856 -17.23 31.63 9.78
C CYS A 856 -17.99 31.28 8.49
N PRO A 857 -17.37 30.67 7.46
CA PRO A 857 -18.10 30.16 6.29
C PRO A 857 -19.17 29.12 6.65
N LEU A 858 -18.84 28.16 7.53
CA LEU A 858 -19.80 27.16 8.03
C LEU A 858 -20.98 27.81 8.75
N MET A 859 -20.73 28.83 9.57
CA MET A 859 -21.78 29.56 10.28
C MET A 859 -22.72 30.31 9.35
N GLU A 860 -22.18 30.95 8.32
CA GLU A 860 -22.99 31.63 7.31
C GLU A 860 -23.84 30.63 6.51
N PHE A 861 -23.26 29.49 6.14
CA PHE A 861 -23.97 28.39 5.49
C PHE A 861 -25.10 27.86 6.39
N ALA A 862 -24.78 27.48 7.64
CA ALA A 862 -25.73 26.95 8.60
C ALA A 862 -26.86 27.94 8.93
N ALA A 863 -26.56 29.24 9.02
CA ALA A 863 -27.57 30.27 9.24
C ALA A 863 -28.54 30.37 8.05
N SER A 864 -28.05 30.38 6.82
CA SER A 864 -28.89 30.39 5.60
C SER A 864 -29.77 29.12 5.51
N MET A 865 -29.20 27.96 5.85
CA MET A 865 -29.94 26.70 5.89
C MET A 865 -31.02 26.70 6.99
N ALA A 866 -30.71 27.24 8.17
CA ALA A 866 -31.66 27.36 9.29
C ALA A 866 -32.83 28.30 8.95
N THR A 867 -32.59 29.43 8.27
CA THR A 867 -33.66 30.33 7.81
C THR A 867 -34.62 29.67 6.82
N SER A 868 -34.17 28.60 6.14
CA SER A 868 -34.96 27.83 5.20
C SER A 868 -35.78 26.71 5.86
N GLY A 869 -35.84 26.66 7.21
CA GLY A 869 -36.67 25.72 7.97
C GLY A 869 -36.05 24.34 8.24
N ASN A 870 -34.75 24.18 7.99
CA ASN A 870 -34.06 22.91 8.17
C ASN A 870 -33.72 22.60 9.64
N PRO A 871 -33.78 21.33 10.07
CA PRO A 871 -33.22 20.93 11.35
C PRO A 871 -31.69 20.88 11.22
N ILE A 872 -31.02 21.83 11.88
CA ILE A 872 -29.57 22.00 11.85
C ILE A 872 -29.00 21.66 13.23
N TYR A 873 -27.88 20.95 13.30
CA TYR A 873 -27.18 20.60 14.54
C TYR A 873 -25.71 20.97 14.41
N GLY A 874 -25.18 21.74 15.38
CA GLY A 874 -23.78 22.16 15.43
C GLY A 874 -22.99 21.42 16.51
N TYR A 875 -21.78 20.92 16.20
CA TYR A 875 -20.81 20.47 17.20
C TYR A 875 -19.49 21.24 17.18
N SER A 876 -18.76 21.11 18.27
CA SER A 876 -17.33 21.41 18.35
C SER A 876 -16.60 20.22 18.97
N PHE A 877 -15.62 19.68 18.25
CA PHE A 877 -14.77 18.59 18.70
C PHE A 877 -13.52 19.15 19.35
N ASN A 878 -13.23 18.73 20.59
CA ASN A 878 -12.10 19.22 21.36
C ASN A 878 -11.47 18.07 22.13
N HIS A 879 -10.58 17.35 21.47
CA HIS A 879 -9.79 16.31 22.13
C HIS A 879 -8.46 16.13 21.40
N TYR A 880 -7.37 16.21 22.17
CA TYR A 880 -6.01 15.95 21.70
C TYR A 880 -5.58 14.55 22.15
N ILE A 881 -5.10 13.75 21.21
CA ILE A 881 -4.61 12.40 21.50
C ILE A 881 -3.16 12.46 22.00
N SER A 882 -2.91 11.88 23.18
CA SER A 882 -1.55 11.79 23.72
C SER A 882 -0.67 10.89 22.83
N GLY A 883 0.57 11.33 22.59
CA GLY A 883 1.50 10.63 21.68
C GLY A 883 1.29 10.91 20.20
N SER A 884 0.43 11.89 19.85
CA SER A 884 0.29 12.39 18.47
C SER A 884 1.63 12.87 17.90
N ILE A 885 1.77 12.81 16.57
CA ILE A 885 2.86 13.51 15.86
C ILE A 885 2.74 15.03 15.95
N TRP A 886 1.53 15.55 16.15
CA TRP A 886 1.27 16.97 16.29
C TRP A 886 1.73 17.47 17.67
N SER A 887 2.26 18.68 17.73
CA SER A 887 2.67 19.28 19.01
C SER A 887 1.46 19.63 19.87
N GLU A 888 1.60 19.56 21.20
CA GLU A 888 0.49 19.79 22.15
C GLU A 888 -0.20 21.16 21.96
N TRP A 889 0.55 22.19 21.59
CA TRP A 889 -0.01 23.53 21.34
C TRP A 889 -1.03 23.56 20.20
N MET A 890 -0.97 22.60 19.28
CA MET A 890 -1.84 22.54 18.12
C MET A 890 -3.26 22.03 18.45
N GLY A 891 -3.46 21.46 19.65
CA GLY A 891 -4.76 21.03 20.15
C GLY A 891 -5.46 20.02 19.23
N ALA A 892 -6.78 20.12 19.11
CA ALA A 892 -7.54 19.28 18.19
C ALA A 892 -7.43 19.84 16.77
N VAL A 893 -6.36 19.43 16.06
CA VAL A 893 -6.05 19.88 14.70
C VAL A 893 -7.16 19.55 13.70
N HIS A 894 -7.10 20.16 12.51
CA HIS A 894 -8.02 19.88 11.42
C HIS A 894 -8.13 18.38 11.10
N GLY A 895 -9.34 17.83 11.23
CA GLY A 895 -9.63 16.41 10.96
C GLY A 895 -9.26 15.43 12.08
N ALA A 896 -8.88 15.94 13.26
CA ALA A 896 -8.61 15.12 14.44
C ALA A 896 -9.83 14.26 14.88
N GLU A 897 -11.04 14.63 14.48
CA GLU A 897 -12.27 13.91 14.80
C GLU A 897 -12.54 12.72 13.87
N VAL A 898 -11.97 12.70 12.66
CA VAL A 898 -12.25 11.65 11.66
C VAL A 898 -11.88 10.24 12.14
N PRO A 899 -10.70 9.99 12.76
CA PRO A 899 -10.41 8.66 13.28
C PRO A 899 -11.32 8.25 14.45
N TYR A 900 -11.94 9.18 15.16
CA TYR A 900 -12.93 8.86 16.19
C TYR A 900 -14.28 8.43 15.59
N LEU A 901 -14.67 9.03 14.44
CA LEU A 901 -15.85 8.62 13.69
C LEU A 901 -15.72 7.21 13.12
N PHE A 902 -14.56 6.85 12.57
CA PHE A 902 -14.33 5.52 11.99
C PHE A 902 -13.83 4.49 13.01
N GLY A 903 -13.37 4.94 14.18
CA GLY A 903 -12.72 4.12 15.19
C GLY A 903 -11.37 3.57 14.72
N THR A 904 -10.63 4.37 13.97
CA THR A 904 -9.38 4.03 13.27
C THR A 904 -8.16 4.73 13.89
N LEU A 905 -8.18 5.02 15.20
CA LEU A 905 -7.05 5.68 15.89
C LEU A 905 -5.71 4.96 15.69
N SER A 906 -5.71 3.63 15.51
CA SER A 906 -4.51 2.85 15.22
C SER A 906 -3.84 3.18 13.88
N ALA A 907 -4.55 3.82 12.96
CA ALA A 907 -4.03 4.25 11.66
C ALA A 907 -3.28 5.59 11.70
N LEU A 908 -3.34 6.32 12.83
CA LEU A 908 -2.63 7.59 12.98
C LEU A 908 -1.10 7.36 13.02
N PRO A 909 -0.30 8.14 12.29
CA PRO A 909 1.16 8.13 12.44
C PRO A 909 1.54 8.66 13.85
N GLY A 910 2.52 8.03 14.53
CA GLY A 910 2.96 8.47 15.87
C GLY A 910 3.82 7.46 16.65
N ARG A 911 4.49 7.96 17.70
CA ARG A 911 5.28 7.14 18.65
C ARG A 911 4.32 6.51 19.67
N ASN A 912 4.04 5.22 19.59
CA ASN A 912 3.34 4.44 20.64
C ASN A 912 2.12 5.16 21.27
N HIS A 913 1.24 5.80 20.50
CA HIS A 913 0.00 6.33 21.07
C HIS A 913 -0.86 5.16 21.53
N THR A 914 -1.27 5.18 22.80
CA THR A 914 -2.09 4.14 23.41
C THR A 914 -3.52 4.63 23.49
N THR A 915 -4.45 3.94 22.80
CA THR A 915 -5.88 4.23 22.91
C THR A 915 -6.34 3.97 24.34
N THR A 916 -6.77 5.02 25.03
CA THR A 916 -7.26 4.92 26.40
C THR A 916 -8.71 4.43 26.45
N GLU A 917 -9.20 4.07 27.64
CA GLU A 917 -10.63 3.79 27.84
C GLU A 917 -11.50 5.01 27.52
N ALA A 918 -11.01 6.22 27.80
CA ALA A 918 -11.69 7.46 27.48
C ALA A 918 -11.80 7.68 25.96
N ASP A 919 -10.74 7.36 25.21
CA ASP A 919 -10.74 7.42 23.74
C ASP A 919 -11.72 6.40 23.16
N THR A 920 -11.73 5.18 23.70
CA THR A 920 -12.66 4.12 23.29
C THR A 920 -14.12 4.52 23.54
N ALA A 921 -14.40 5.11 24.70
CA ALA A 921 -15.73 5.64 25.02
C ALA A 921 -16.12 6.79 24.08
N LEU A 922 -15.17 7.66 23.72
CA LEU A 922 -15.40 8.75 22.78
C LEU A 922 -15.70 8.24 21.37
N ILE A 923 -14.95 7.25 20.86
CA ILE A 923 -15.22 6.55 19.59
C ILE A 923 -16.66 6.03 19.58
N GLN A 924 -17.07 5.30 20.62
CA GLN A 924 -18.42 4.73 20.71
C GLN A 924 -19.50 5.82 20.71
N ARG A 925 -19.30 6.94 21.43
CA ARG A 925 -20.24 8.07 21.44
C ARG A 925 -20.33 8.73 20.06
N MET A 926 -19.20 8.97 19.41
CA MET A 926 -19.16 9.65 18.11
C MET A 926 -19.81 8.80 17.02
N MET A 927 -19.47 7.52 16.91
CA MET A 927 -20.13 6.58 15.98
C MET A 927 -21.65 6.56 16.18
N ARG A 928 -22.11 6.51 17.44
CA ARG A 928 -23.54 6.53 17.77
C ARG A 928 -24.24 7.79 17.27
N TYR A 929 -23.65 8.97 17.48
CA TYR A 929 -24.28 10.24 17.08
C TYR A 929 -24.47 10.33 15.57
N TRP A 930 -23.46 9.95 14.78
CA TRP A 930 -23.55 9.98 13.31
C TRP A 930 -24.54 8.93 12.80
N ALA A 931 -24.55 7.75 13.40
CA ALA A 931 -25.51 6.70 13.05
C ALA A 931 -26.96 7.09 13.40
N ASP A 932 -27.20 7.69 14.57
CA ASP A 932 -28.53 8.18 14.97
C ASP A 932 -29.01 9.32 14.07
N PHE A 933 -28.10 10.21 13.67
CA PHE A 933 -28.39 11.23 12.68
C PHE A 933 -28.77 10.63 11.32
N ALA A 934 -28.06 9.61 10.85
CA ALA A 934 -28.43 8.92 9.61
C ALA A 934 -29.79 8.19 9.72
N ARG A 935 -30.10 7.60 10.88
CA ARG A 935 -31.38 6.92 11.12
C ARG A 935 -32.56 7.88 11.14
N THR A 936 -32.40 9.05 11.78
CA THR A 936 -33.54 9.88 12.23
C THR A 936 -33.48 11.34 11.82
N GLY A 937 -32.33 11.84 11.37
CA GLY A 937 -32.06 13.27 11.22
C GLY A 937 -31.81 13.99 12.56
N ASN A 938 -31.64 13.26 13.67
CA ASN A 938 -31.32 13.80 14.99
C ASN A 938 -30.17 12.98 15.63
N PRO A 939 -29.04 13.60 16.01
CA PRO A 939 -27.85 12.89 16.49
C PRO A 939 -27.99 12.29 17.91
N THR A 940 -28.96 12.71 18.73
CA THR A 940 -29.19 12.14 20.08
C THR A 940 -30.49 11.34 20.19
N GLY A 941 -31.26 11.23 19.09
CA GLY A 941 -32.57 10.58 19.08
C GLY A 941 -33.53 11.19 20.11
N SER A 942 -34.32 10.33 20.77
CA SER A 942 -35.26 10.70 21.84
C SER A 942 -34.98 9.95 23.15
N ILE A 943 -33.70 9.76 23.49
CA ILE A 943 -33.32 8.98 24.68
C ILE A 943 -33.61 9.77 25.96
N PRO A 944 -34.53 9.32 26.84
CA PRO A 944 -34.84 10.01 28.09
C PRO A 944 -33.63 10.06 29.04
N GLY A 945 -33.38 11.23 29.66
CA GLY A 945 -32.34 11.39 30.70
C GLY A 945 -30.92 11.68 30.20
N LYS A 946 -30.69 11.78 28.88
CA LYS A 946 -29.41 12.23 28.30
C LYS A 946 -29.48 13.69 27.83
N VAL A 947 -28.33 14.38 27.83
CA VAL A 947 -28.18 15.74 27.27
C VAL A 947 -28.56 15.70 25.79
N GLN A 948 -29.55 16.50 25.41
CA GLN A 948 -30.06 16.57 24.04
C GLN A 948 -29.21 17.52 23.21
N TRP A 949 -28.98 17.15 21.95
CA TRP A 949 -28.35 18.04 21.00
C TRP A 949 -29.34 19.11 20.54
N PRO A 950 -29.11 20.40 20.84
CA PRO A 950 -30.06 21.45 20.49
C PRO A 950 -30.06 21.71 18.98
N LEU A 951 -31.21 22.15 18.47
CA LEU A 951 -31.27 22.75 17.13
C LEU A 951 -30.42 24.03 17.14
N TYR A 952 -29.61 24.17 16.10
CA TYR A 952 -28.76 25.32 15.90
C TYR A 952 -29.63 26.56 15.67
N ASN A 953 -29.30 27.62 16.42
CA ASN A 953 -29.91 28.93 16.31
C ASN A 953 -28.79 29.94 16.03
N ALA A 954 -28.93 30.73 14.96
CA ALA A 954 -27.91 31.67 14.53
C ALA A 954 -27.62 32.80 15.53
N THR A 955 -28.57 33.10 16.43
CA THR A 955 -28.44 34.10 17.50
C THR A 955 -27.84 33.49 18.76
N GLU A 956 -28.30 32.31 19.20
CA GLU A 956 -27.81 31.69 20.43
C GLU A 956 -26.46 30.98 20.26
N GLN A 957 -26.15 30.48 19.05
CA GLN A 957 -24.90 29.78 18.70
C GLN A 957 -24.50 28.72 19.73
N LYS A 958 -25.46 27.89 20.15
CA LYS A 958 -25.23 26.74 21.02
C LYS A 958 -24.71 25.56 20.21
N PHE A 959 -23.59 25.00 20.67
CA PHE A 959 -22.92 23.85 20.08
C PHE A 959 -22.88 22.69 21.07
N PHE A 960 -22.99 21.48 20.53
CA PHE A 960 -22.73 20.28 21.31
C PHE A 960 -21.23 20.04 21.37
N HIS A 961 -20.68 20.03 22.58
CA HIS A 961 -19.25 19.85 22.79
C HIS A 961 -18.92 18.36 22.87
N ILE A 962 -18.00 17.92 22.01
CA ILE A 962 -17.56 16.53 21.91
C ILE A 962 -16.11 16.46 22.39
N SER A 963 -15.90 15.86 23.55
CA SER A 963 -14.60 15.57 24.14
C SER A 963 -14.66 14.24 24.91
N THR A 964 -13.59 13.86 25.61
CA THR A 964 -13.60 12.71 26.54
C THR A 964 -14.49 12.94 27.76
N GLU A 965 -14.78 14.19 28.12
CA GLU A 965 -15.67 14.56 29.23
C GLU A 965 -17.16 14.24 28.95
N ALA A 966 -18.02 14.54 29.91
CA ALA A 966 -19.46 14.37 29.74
C ALA A 966 -20.00 15.33 28.66
N PRO A 967 -20.93 14.88 27.79
CA PRO A 967 -21.48 15.75 26.76
C PRO A 967 -22.16 16.98 27.36
N GLN A 968 -21.85 18.15 26.82
CA GLN A 968 -22.37 19.44 27.29
C GLN A 968 -22.71 20.35 26.12
N VAL A 969 -23.65 21.27 26.35
CA VAL A 969 -24.00 22.32 25.40
C VAL A 969 -23.25 23.58 25.80
N MET A 970 -22.40 24.07 24.90
CA MET A 970 -21.62 25.29 25.11
C MET A 970 -22.03 26.35 24.09
N GLN A 971 -22.01 27.61 24.51
CA GLN A 971 -22.12 28.71 23.58
C GLN A 971 -20.74 29.03 23.05
N LEU A 972 -20.52 28.80 21.76
CA LEU A 972 -19.38 29.39 21.07
C LEU A 972 -19.86 30.78 20.66
N SER A 973 -19.27 31.85 21.19
CA SER A 973 -19.65 33.24 20.87
C SER A 973 -18.67 33.96 19.91
N PRO A 974 -18.27 33.39 18.76
CA PRO A 974 -17.42 34.06 17.79
C PRO A 974 -18.19 34.98 16.82
N ALA A 975 -19.48 35.26 17.09
CA ALA A 975 -20.30 36.15 16.27
C ALA A 975 -19.61 37.51 16.01
N HIS A 976 -18.84 38.00 16.98
CA HIS A 976 -18.08 39.24 16.86
C HIS A 976 -16.88 39.10 15.91
N GLN A 977 -16.13 37.99 15.96
CA GLN A 977 -15.03 37.68 15.04
C GLN A 977 -15.55 37.50 13.60
N CYS A 978 -16.60 36.70 13.41
CA CYS A 978 -17.17 36.49 12.08
C CYS A 978 -17.76 37.77 11.49
N GLN A 979 -18.44 38.60 12.30
CA GLN A 979 -18.93 39.90 11.85
C GLN A 979 -17.78 40.86 11.53
N PHE A 980 -16.71 40.85 12.31
CA PHE A 980 -15.50 41.62 12.06
C PHE A 980 -14.88 41.25 10.71
N LEU A 981 -14.65 39.95 10.48
CA LEU A 981 -14.14 39.45 9.20
C LEU A 981 -15.10 39.81 8.06
N LYS A 982 -16.42 39.65 8.24
CA LYS A 982 -17.45 40.03 7.25
C LYS A 982 -17.33 41.48 6.81
N THR A 983 -17.15 42.37 7.77
CA THR A 983 -17.09 43.82 7.54
C THR A 983 -15.80 44.24 6.85
N HIS A 984 -14.65 43.68 7.25
CA HIS A 984 -13.34 44.12 6.77
C HIS A 984 -12.81 43.36 5.55
N LEU A 985 -13.26 42.11 5.34
CA LEU A 985 -12.72 41.21 4.31
C LEU A 985 -13.77 40.82 3.26
N PHE A 986 -14.97 40.45 3.70
CA PHE A 986 -15.98 39.90 2.79
C PHE A 986 -16.74 40.98 1.99
N ASN A 987 -16.81 42.23 2.47
CA ASN A 987 -17.40 43.35 1.72
C ASN A 987 -16.42 43.98 0.70
N THR A 988 -15.13 44.04 1.02
CA THR A 988 -14.07 44.51 0.11
C THR A 988 -13.95 43.58 -1.11
N THR A 989 -14.11 42.27 -0.88
CA THR A 989 -14.12 41.25 -1.94
C THR A 989 -15.34 41.26 -2.85
N GLN A 990 -16.47 41.84 -2.45
CA GLN A 990 -17.61 41.98 -3.35
C GLN A 990 -17.31 43.05 -4.42
N ARG A 991 -16.64 44.13 -4.03
CA ARG A 991 -16.23 45.23 -4.91
C ARG A 991 -15.20 44.80 -5.96
N GLU A 992 -14.21 43.98 -5.58
CA GLU A 992 -13.19 43.46 -6.50
C GLU A 992 -13.67 42.26 -7.35
N ARG A 993 -14.73 41.55 -6.93
CA ARG A 993 -15.35 40.48 -7.74
C ARG A 993 -16.24 41.04 -8.86
N GLU A 994 -16.77 42.25 -8.66
CA GLU A 994 -17.58 42.97 -9.64
C GLU A 994 -16.72 43.70 -10.70
N GLU A 995 -15.47 44.02 -10.39
CA GLU A 995 -14.42 44.47 -11.34
C GLU A 995 -13.81 43.28 -12.11
#